data_AF-A0A5J5F497-F1
#
_entry.id   AF-A0A5J5F497-F1
#
_cell.length_a   1.000
_cell.length_b   1.000
_cell.length_c   1.000
_cell.angle_alpha   90.00
_cell.angle_beta   90.00
_cell.angle_gamma   90.00
#
_symmetry.space_group_name_H-M   'P 1'
#
loop_
_entity.id
_entity.type
_entity.pdbx_description
1 polymer ?
#
loop_
_entity_poly.entity_id
_entity_poly.type
_entity_poly.pdbx_seq_one_letter_code
_entity_poly.pdbx_strand_id
1 'polypeptide(L)'
;MIGCRLLPLGNGRLGRISPNNYANYFLIDTARPQDSALPGLLGDMTVISGLDAKTQTALQRGSTLNICQFSFQNLPRVLQRLEDMNTTAKIKRDFFVKVWETYYKLGTKEDFGTLEKLPIVAARSESLTEYEFLTVDDFKAYKRPAILSDPCMPGSRMFNLLQKHGLLIIDRQTFPKWSFANEWVRDEGVETHGGLYRLLRCIEMLAQQNGRSIEMFIRTLFGKDLELFEKLGNLICCANLTSFNNQQADRAKMILRKLPIIPSIKGNDGAMPYLSPETALLAPSAHIKLDKVKRVQRFVSNTWASSHSRELDFLEIKPISAENLLIQDFFVRLGSTLSADLLEPYFQLLNSHGTFELMSRLPVALDGNLKFSMANMLYDHRSALFQAAFHHREVTSFLHPKLRNLDWTRTTLVRHVTSDEIYLSCARGIEDQSKLSLNNDLLLGRASRVFDFLRWETPELRRICGNFQTNMWRSVPFVPAQYSDRNDTLRDSTMRDNVPKNRLISLFSGVLPEYVDICWSQKPFFREAPCKTVLSLLPPGYGRPTAQTVISHLQFLSQKRRQIASAEFPSFIASAKACYRYLQNLGQRLDIPEDHEIWFNTDEESPSREVFNNSWVSTMNLCLGLEYDSRNLQYARSSLQTFVALLQNCNVRTIRGPIARPPPVPRNGDMPYSAVLLAQFQLFRVEQKFVDVHIHIGGEKMGVHKVVLCAASEYFQTMFSIPMREEAEHIIDWNDSGFTALTAERLIHWIYTGEMKAIAASDPTSEMEQLLELMGAANCYLLQDLKEWAAYSLYSVRYIRPETVRAVKKYALECDAKVLVEGCETYVKENLDIVERESPEAL
;
A
#
# COMPACT_ATOMS: atom_id res chain seq x y z
N MET A 1 94.17 -74.17 -25.40
CA MET A 1 94.31 -74.81 -24.08
C MET A 1 93.93 -76.28 -24.17
N ILE A 2 94.93 -77.16 -24.30
CA ILE A 2 94.81 -78.60 -24.00
C ILE A 2 95.33 -78.72 -22.56
N GLY A 3 94.42 -78.64 -21.60
CA GLY A 3 94.74 -78.49 -20.18
C GLY A 3 93.44 -78.21 -19.41
N CYS A 4 93.33 -78.78 -18.21
CA CYS A 4 92.14 -78.86 -17.36
C CYS A 4 90.96 -77.94 -17.72
N ARG A 5 89.85 -78.53 -18.19
CA ARG A 5 88.60 -77.80 -18.46
C ARG A 5 87.75 -77.63 -17.20
N LEU A 6 88.31 -77.84 -16.01
CA LEU A 6 87.61 -77.77 -14.74
C LEU A 6 87.92 -76.45 -14.04
N LEU A 7 86.89 -75.83 -13.48
CA LEU A 7 86.94 -74.52 -12.85
C LEU A 7 86.44 -74.67 -11.41
N PRO A 8 87.25 -74.41 -10.37
CA PRO A 8 86.77 -74.47 -9.00
C PRO A 8 85.75 -73.36 -8.74
N LEU A 9 84.58 -73.75 -8.25
CA LEU A 9 83.46 -72.86 -7.98
C LEU A 9 83.40 -72.52 -6.49
N GLY A 10 82.76 -71.40 -6.15
CA GLY A 10 82.63 -70.87 -4.79
C GLY A 10 81.87 -71.79 -3.82
N ASN A 11 81.06 -72.73 -4.33
CA ASN A 11 80.41 -73.77 -3.52
C ASN A 11 81.25 -75.04 -3.31
N GLY A 12 82.51 -75.05 -3.77
CA GLY A 12 83.42 -76.20 -3.69
C GLY A 12 83.22 -77.25 -4.79
N ARG A 13 82.30 -77.06 -5.75
CA ARG A 13 82.14 -77.94 -6.92
C ARG A 13 83.07 -77.52 -8.06
N LEU A 14 83.19 -78.37 -9.08
CA LEU A 14 83.96 -78.11 -10.29
C LEU A 14 83.01 -77.77 -11.45
N GLY A 15 83.14 -76.57 -12.00
CA GLY A 15 82.52 -76.11 -13.23
C GLY A 15 83.33 -76.50 -14.46
N ARG A 16 82.77 -76.32 -15.66
CA ARG A 16 83.43 -76.70 -16.93
C ARG A 16 83.69 -75.49 -17.83
N ILE A 17 84.96 -75.23 -18.13
CA ILE A 17 85.37 -74.20 -19.10
C ILE A 17 85.03 -74.68 -20.51
N SER A 18 84.23 -73.91 -21.24
CA SER A 18 83.87 -74.16 -22.63
C SER A 18 84.02 -72.90 -23.48
N PRO A 19 84.37 -73.03 -24.78
CA PRO A 19 84.26 -71.93 -25.72
C PRO A 19 82.76 -71.69 -25.99
N ASN A 20 82.16 -70.70 -25.35
CA ASN A 20 80.75 -70.36 -25.52
C ASN A 20 80.62 -68.84 -25.49
N ASN A 21 79.78 -68.29 -26.37
CA ASN A 21 79.49 -66.86 -26.42
C ASN A 21 78.67 -66.38 -25.20
N TYR A 22 78.21 -67.30 -24.35
CA TYR A 22 77.42 -67.01 -23.16
C TYR A 22 78.18 -67.42 -21.89
N ALA A 23 78.44 -66.45 -21.00
CA ALA A 23 79.18 -66.67 -19.76
C ALA A 23 78.36 -67.42 -18.69
N ASN A 24 78.76 -68.68 -18.41
CA ASN A 24 78.13 -69.56 -17.43
C ASN A 24 78.65 -69.34 -16.00
N TYR A 25 79.88 -68.81 -15.89
CA TYR A 25 80.56 -68.60 -14.63
C TYR A 25 81.05 -67.16 -14.49
N PHE A 26 81.00 -66.63 -13.28
CA PHE A 26 81.41 -65.27 -12.94
C PHE A 26 82.72 -65.29 -12.17
N LEU A 27 83.73 -64.61 -12.71
CA LEU A 27 84.97 -64.33 -11.99
C LEU A 27 84.69 -63.18 -11.01
N ILE A 28 84.75 -63.47 -9.71
CA ILE A 28 84.48 -62.50 -8.64
C ILE A 28 85.78 -61.80 -8.26
N ASP A 29 85.80 -60.48 -8.38
CA ASP A 29 86.88 -59.63 -7.84
C ASP A 29 86.41 -58.97 -6.54
N THR A 30 87.08 -59.29 -5.41
CA THR A 30 86.74 -58.71 -4.10
C THR A 30 87.01 -57.21 -4.03
N ALA A 31 87.81 -56.65 -4.94
CA ALA A 31 88.01 -55.21 -5.08
C ALA A 31 86.88 -54.51 -5.85
N ARG A 32 86.02 -55.25 -6.57
CA ARG A 32 84.89 -54.70 -7.33
C ARG A 32 83.61 -54.77 -6.51
N PRO A 33 82.99 -53.62 -6.17
CA PRO A 33 81.73 -53.62 -5.43
C PRO A 33 80.58 -54.29 -6.20
N GLN A 34 80.64 -54.32 -7.54
CA GLN A 34 79.70 -55.02 -8.43
C GLN A 34 79.55 -56.51 -8.14
N ASP A 35 80.64 -57.15 -7.74
CA ASP A 35 80.71 -58.60 -7.59
C ASP A 35 80.33 -59.03 -6.16
N SER A 36 79.99 -58.09 -5.28
CA SER A 36 79.69 -58.36 -3.87
C SER A 36 78.31 -59.02 -3.62
N ALA A 37 77.38 -58.92 -4.57
CA ALA A 37 76.01 -59.45 -4.42
C ALA A 37 75.90 -60.95 -4.75
N LEU A 38 76.71 -61.44 -5.69
CA LEU A 38 76.73 -62.82 -6.19
C LEU A 38 77.30 -63.93 -5.26
N PRO A 39 78.36 -63.70 -4.44
CA PRO A 39 79.15 -64.80 -3.88
C PRO A 39 78.40 -65.67 -2.87
N GLY A 40 77.38 -65.11 -2.21
CA GLY A 40 76.68 -65.81 -1.14
C GLY A 40 75.55 -66.73 -1.59
N LEU A 41 74.92 -66.47 -2.73
CA LEU A 41 73.71 -67.20 -3.16
C LEU A 41 73.95 -68.13 -4.37
N LEU A 42 74.95 -67.82 -5.20
CA LEU A 42 75.22 -68.50 -6.47
C LEU A 42 76.64 -69.05 -6.53
N GLY A 43 77.05 -69.75 -5.47
CA GLY A 43 78.38 -70.35 -5.37
C GLY A 43 78.70 -71.35 -6.49
N ASP A 44 77.70 -71.89 -7.18
CA ASP A 44 77.83 -72.77 -8.36
C ASP A 44 78.06 -72.01 -9.68
N MET A 45 77.86 -70.69 -9.69
CA MET A 45 78.16 -69.82 -10.82
C MET A 45 79.41 -68.99 -10.59
N THR A 46 79.81 -68.74 -9.34
CA THR A 46 81.01 -67.95 -9.04
C THR A 46 82.26 -68.81 -9.00
N VAL A 47 83.36 -68.33 -9.59
CA VAL A 47 84.69 -68.95 -9.44
C VAL A 47 85.21 -68.70 -8.02
N ILE A 48 85.93 -69.66 -7.43
CA ILE A 48 86.49 -69.53 -6.08
C ILE A 48 87.36 -68.27 -5.95
N SER A 49 87.26 -67.57 -4.81
CA SER A 49 88.09 -66.41 -4.50
C SER A 49 89.54 -66.83 -4.20
N GLY A 50 90.52 -65.97 -4.51
CA GLY A 50 91.94 -66.21 -4.21
C GLY A 50 92.81 -66.77 -5.35
N LEU A 51 92.32 -66.80 -6.59
CA LEU A 51 93.15 -67.08 -7.76
C LEU A 51 94.24 -66.01 -7.95
N ASP A 52 95.45 -66.43 -8.35
CA ASP A 52 96.55 -65.49 -8.62
C ASP A 52 96.26 -64.58 -9.83
N ALA A 53 96.88 -63.40 -9.86
CA ALA A 53 96.61 -62.38 -10.86
C ALA A 53 96.88 -62.85 -12.31
N LYS A 54 97.84 -63.75 -12.53
CA LYS A 54 98.11 -64.30 -13.87
C LYS A 54 96.97 -65.20 -14.34
N THR A 55 96.46 -66.05 -13.45
CA THR A 55 95.32 -66.93 -13.73
C THR A 55 94.04 -66.13 -13.98
N GLN A 56 93.74 -65.11 -13.16
CA GLN A 56 92.58 -64.24 -13.39
C GLN A 56 92.65 -63.52 -14.74
N THR A 57 93.82 -62.95 -15.09
CA THR A 57 94.03 -62.27 -16.36
C THR A 57 93.91 -63.23 -17.55
N ALA A 58 94.40 -64.47 -17.42
CA ALA A 58 94.28 -65.49 -18.46
C ALA A 58 92.83 -65.93 -18.70
N LEU A 59 92.01 -65.99 -17.64
CA LEU A 59 90.58 -66.29 -17.74
C LEU A 59 89.76 -65.15 -18.35
N GLN A 60 90.23 -63.89 -18.23
CA GLN A 60 89.57 -62.70 -18.81
C GLN A 60 89.98 -62.40 -20.26
N ARG A 61 91.17 -62.85 -20.71
CA ARG A 61 91.76 -62.51 -22.02
C ARG A 61 91.04 -63.08 -23.25
N GLY A 62 89.93 -63.79 -23.09
CA GLY A 62 89.16 -64.33 -24.20
C GLY A 62 87.67 -64.08 -24.03
N SER A 63 87.11 -63.20 -24.86
CA SER A 63 85.66 -63.04 -25.08
C SER A 63 84.97 -64.30 -25.63
N THR A 64 85.70 -65.40 -25.76
CA THR A 64 85.27 -66.69 -26.31
C THR A 64 84.95 -67.73 -25.24
N LEU A 65 85.23 -67.48 -23.97
CA LEU A 65 85.02 -68.46 -22.88
C LEU A 65 83.70 -68.22 -22.15
N ASN A 66 83.13 -69.28 -21.59
CA ASN A 66 81.94 -69.23 -20.74
C ASN A 66 82.21 -68.63 -19.33
N ILE A 67 83.21 -67.75 -19.18
CA ILE A 67 83.58 -67.06 -17.95
C ILE A 67 83.65 -65.56 -18.24
N CYS A 68 83.01 -64.73 -17.43
CA CYS A 68 83.16 -63.28 -17.51
C CYS A 68 83.15 -62.65 -16.12
N GLN A 69 83.47 -61.36 -16.04
CA GLN A 69 83.17 -60.59 -14.83
C GLN A 69 81.68 -60.27 -14.79
N PHE A 70 81.11 -60.13 -13.60
CA PHE A 70 79.70 -59.78 -13.52
C PHE A 70 79.45 -58.36 -14.05
N SER A 71 78.32 -58.24 -14.74
CA SER A 71 77.77 -57.00 -15.27
C SER A 71 76.25 -57.12 -15.17
N PHE A 72 75.55 -55.99 -15.01
CA PHE A 72 74.09 -55.98 -14.90
C PHE A 72 73.40 -56.56 -16.15
N GLN A 73 74.04 -56.53 -17.32
CA GLN A 73 73.54 -57.18 -18.54
C GLN A 73 73.44 -58.71 -18.42
N ASN A 74 74.21 -59.32 -17.51
CA ASN A 74 74.18 -60.75 -17.24
C ASN A 74 73.12 -61.15 -16.19
N LEU A 75 72.43 -60.17 -15.58
CA LEU A 75 71.42 -60.43 -14.55
C LEU A 75 70.22 -61.29 -15.01
N PRO A 76 69.67 -61.18 -16.25
CA PRO A 76 68.58 -62.06 -16.70
C PRO A 76 68.91 -63.55 -16.56
N ARG A 77 70.17 -63.90 -16.81
CA ARG A 77 70.68 -65.26 -16.70
C ARG A 77 70.82 -65.71 -15.24
N VAL A 78 71.31 -64.81 -14.40
CA VAL A 78 71.40 -65.00 -12.94
C VAL A 78 70.00 -65.25 -12.36
N LEU A 79 68.98 -64.54 -12.84
CA LEU A 79 67.58 -64.73 -12.44
C LEU A 79 67.04 -66.09 -12.82
N GLN A 80 67.25 -66.54 -14.07
CA GLN A 80 66.84 -67.87 -14.52
C GLN A 80 67.40 -68.97 -13.61
N ARG A 81 68.67 -68.83 -13.19
CA ARG A 81 69.27 -69.79 -12.26
C ARG A 81 68.69 -69.71 -10.85
N LEU A 82 68.36 -68.51 -10.37
CA LEU A 82 67.70 -68.32 -9.06
C LEU A 82 66.29 -68.91 -9.02
N GLU A 83 65.61 -68.97 -10.17
CA GLU A 83 64.32 -69.67 -10.34
C GLU A 83 64.52 -71.19 -10.24
N ASP A 84 65.52 -71.76 -10.92
CA ASP A 84 65.83 -73.20 -10.87
C ASP A 84 66.17 -73.71 -9.46
N MET A 85 66.79 -72.88 -8.62
CA MET A 85 67.23 -73.27 -7.28
C MET A 85 66.11 -73.36 -6.23
N ASN A 86 64.86 -73.03 -6.58
CA ASN A 86 63.70 -73.02 -5.68
C ASN A 86 63.97 -72.27 -4.35
N THR A 87 64.64 -71.12 -4.44
CA THR A 87 65.00 -70.27 -3.29
C THR A 87 63.77 -69.57 -2.71
N THR A 88 63.76 -69.37 -1.39
CA THR A 88 62.65 -68.66 -0.73
C THR A 88 62.56 -67.21 -1.19
N ALA A 89 61.34 -66.66 -1.23
CA ALA A 89 61.11 -65.28 -1.68
C ALA A 89 61.87 -64.24 -0.84
N LYS A 90 62.11 -64.51 0.46
CA LYS A 90 62.94 -63.66 1.33
C LYS A 90 64.39 -63.59 0.86
N ILE A 91 64.97 -64.74 0.50
CA ILE A 91 66.34 -64.83 0.02
C ILE A 91 66.49 -64.12 -1.33
N LYS A 92 65.54 -64.31 -2.25
CA LYS A 92 65.48 -63.59 -3.54
C LYS A 92 65.41 -62.07 -3.33
N ARG A 93 64.57 -61.63 -2.38
CA ARG A 93 64.48 -60.21 -2.02
C ARG A 93 65.80 -59.66 -1.49
N ASP A 94 66.46 -60.34 -0.55
CA ASP A 94 67.72 -59.86 0.03
C ASP A 94 68.84 -59.82 -1.02
N PHE A 95 68.82 -60.73 -2.00
CA PHE A 95 69.67 -60.66 -3.17
C PHE A 95 69.37 -59.41 -4.02
N PHE A 96 68.11 -59.11 -4.32
CA PHE A 96 67.76 -57.90 -5.10
C PHE A 96 68.07 -56.60 -4.36
N VAL A 97 67.95 -56.54 -3.04
CA VAL A 97 68.43 -55.38 -2.27
C VAL A 97 69.90 -55.13 -2.56
N LYS A 98 70.75 -56.16 -2.53
CA LYS A 98 72.18 -56.04 -2.85
C LYS A 98 72.42 -55.65 -4.31
N VAL A 99 71.66 -56.21 -5.25
CA VAL A 99 71.73 -55.82 -6.68
C VAL A 99 71.45 -54.32 -6.84
N TRP A 100 70.39 -53.81 -6.22
CA TRP A 100 70.04 -52.39 -6.26
C TRP A 100 71.06 -51.50 -5.53
N GLU A 101 71.52 -51.88 -4.34
CA GLU A 101 72.59 -51.17 -3.61
C GLU A 101 73.87 -51.04 -4.44
N THR A 102 74.20 -52.09 -5.18
CA THR A 102 75.35 -52.15 -6.06
C THR A 102 75.14 -51.29 -7.30
N TYR A 103 73.95 -51.35 -7.89
CA TYR A 103 73.56 -50.52 -9.02
C TYR A 103 73.62 -49.02 -8.68
N TYR A 104 73.19 -48.58 -7.50
CA TYR A 104 73.28 -47.15 -7.13
C TYR A 104 74.70 -46.61 -7.09
N LYS A 105 75.69 -47.47 -6.79
CA LYS A 105 77.08 -47.05 -6.71
C LYS A 105 77.75 -46.99 -8.08
N LEU A 106 77.37 -47.87 -9.01
CA LEU A 106 78.18 -48.20 -10.18
C LEU A 106 77.39 -48.47 -11.48
N GLY A 107 76.07 -48.34 -11.47
CA GLY A 107 75.22 -48.63 -12.62
C GLY A 107 75.20 -47.53 -13.67
N THR A 108 74.87 -47.88 -14.91
CA THR A 108 74.71 -46.96 -16.04
C THR A 108 73.26 -46.87 -16.52
N LYS A 109 72.95 -45.91 -17.40
CA LYS A 109 71.62 -45.77 -18.02
C LYS A 109 71.24 -46.98 -18.88
N GLU A 110 72.21 -47.59 -19.57
CA GLU A 110 71.99 -48.79 -20.38
C GLU A 110 71.68 -50.01 -19.52
N ASP A 111 72.37 -50.15 -18.38
CA ASP A 111 72.07 -51.18 -17.39
C ASP A 111 70.64 -51.05 -16.87
N PHE A 112 70.18 -49.83 -16.60
CA PHE A 112 68.82 -49.57 -16.15
C PHE A 112 67.75 -50.07 -17.13
N GLY A 113 67.94 -49.83 -18.43
CA GLY A 113 67.01 -50.27 -19.48
C GLY A 113 66.87 -51.79 -19.59
N THR A 114 67.88 -52.52 -19.11
CA THR A 114 67.83 -53.98 -18.95
C THR A 114 67.13 -54.36 -17.64
N LEU A 115 67.51 -53.71 -16.53
CA LEU A 115 66.97 -53.97 -15.20
C LEU A 115 65.46 -53.66 -15.09
N GLU A 116 64.96 -52.63 -15.76
CA GLU A 116 63.56 -52.20 -15.64
C GLU A 116 62.55 -53.22 -16.18
N LYS A 117 63.00 -54.10 -17.09
CA LYS A 117 62.21 -55.17 -17.72
C LYS A 117 62.23 -56.48 -16.93
N LEU A 118 63.06 -56.59 -15.89
CA LEU A 118 63.24 -57.82 -15.12
C LEU A 118 62.38 -57.81 -13.85
N PRO A 119 61.89 -58.98 -13.39
CA PRO A 119 61.09 -59.11 -12.18
C PRO A 119 62.00 -59.04 -10.93
N ILE A 120 62.55 -57.86 -10.66
CA ILE A 120 63.55 -57.62 -9.60
C ILE A 120 63.05 -56.66 -8.50
N VAL A 121 61.77 -56.30 -8.55
CA VAL A 121 61.11 -55.46 -7.54
C VAL A 121 60.24 -56.34 -6.66
N ALA A 122 60.57 -56.46 -5.38
CA ALA A 122 59.81 -57.28 -4.46
C ALA A 122 58.55 -56.54 -3.98
N ALA A 123 57.39 -57.19 -4.05
CA ALA A 123 56.11 -56.68 -3.61
C ALA A 123 55.37 -57.69 -2.73
N ARG A 124 54.53 -57.20 -1.82
CA ARG A 124 53.74 -58.03 -0.91
C ARG A 124 52.24 -57.77 -1.04
N SER A 125 51.48 -58.85 -1.13
CA SER A 125 50.02 -58.88 -0.93
C SER A 125 49.73 -59.33 0.51
N GLU A 126 48.56 -58.99 1.08
CA GLU A 126 48.17 -59.52 2.41
C GLU A 126 47.93 -61.03 2.39
N SER A 127 47.57 -61.60 1.24
CA SER A 127 47.28 -63.03 1.07
C SER A 127 48.51 -63.94 0.99
N LEU A 128 49.71 -63.38 0.78
CA LEU A 128 50.95 -64.13 0.61
C LEU A 128 51.91 -63.75 1.73
N THR A 129 52.34 -64.73 2.52
CA THR A 129 53.47 -64.58 3.45
C THR A 129 54.80 -64.41 2.71
N GLU A 130 54.81 -64.59 1.40
CA GLU A 130 55.98 -64.53 0.51
C GLU A 130 55.93 -63.33 -0.45
N TYR A 131 57.09 -62.88 -0.93
CA TYR A 131 57.20 -61.79 -1.89
C TYR A 131 56.85 -62.25 -3.32
N GLU A 132 56.06 -61.45 -4.02
CA GLU A 132 55.93 -61.49 -5.49
C GLU A 132 56.95 -60.53 -6.12
N PHE A 133 57.44 -60.82 -7.32
CA PHE A 133 58.42 -59.98 -8.00
C PHE A 133 57.84 -59.34 -9.27
N LEU A 134 57.92 -58.01 -9.33
CA LEU A 134 57.41 -57.17 -10.40
C LEU A 134 58.54 -56.56 -11.21
N THR A 135 58.23 -56.12 -12.43
CA THR A 135 59.13 -55.30 -13.24
C THR A 135 58.92 -53.82 -12.94
N VAL A 136 59.96 -53.00 -13.10
CA VAL A 136 59.84 -51.54 -12.99
C VAL A 136 58.94 -51.01 -14.12
N ASP A 137 58.96 -51.63 -15.29
CA ASP A 137 58.08 -51.31 -16.42
C ASP A 137 56.60 -51.55 -16.11
N ASP A 138 56.25 -52.67 -15.49
CA ASP A 138 54.86 -52.95 -15.09
C ASP A 138 54.35 -51.93 -14.07
N PHE A 139 55.25 -51.50 -13.18
CA PHE A 139 54.97 -50.43 -12.25
C PHE A 139 54.79 -49.08 -12.98
N LYS A 140 55.72 -48.66 -13.84
CA LYS A 140 55.61 -47.41 -14.62
C LYS A 140 54.35 -47.36 -15.50
N ALA A 141 53.99 -48.48 -16.10
CA ALA A 141 52.85 -48.60 -17.01
C ALA A 141 51.50 -48.80 -16.30
N TYR A 142 51.45 -48.80 -14.96
CA TYR A 142 50.23 -49.04 -14.17
C TYR A 142 49.53 -50.36 -14.53
N LYS A 143 50.29 -51.42 -14.86
CA LYS A 143 49.69 -52.72 -15.24
C LYS A 143 49.12 -53.48 -14.06
N ARG A 144 49.63 -53.22 -12.86
CA ARG A 144 49.15 -53.81 -11.60
C ARG A 144 48.90 -52.73 -10.54
N PRO A 145 47.97 -52.95 -9.59
CA PRO A 145 47.72 -52.03 -8.48
C PRO A 145 48.85 -52.16 -7.45
N ALA A 146 49.99 -51.51 -7.73
CA ALA A 146 51.18 -51.57 -6.90
C ALA A 146 51.62 -50.17 -6.45
N ILE A 147 51.99 -50.04 -5.18
CA ILE A 147 52.44 -48.80 -4.55
C ILE A 147 53.77 -49.01 -3.81
N LEU A 148 54.61 -47.98 -3.79
CA LEU A 148 55.89 -48.03 -3.08
C LEU A 148 55.67 -47.96 -1.57
N SER A 149 56.37 -48.80 -0.79
CA SER A 149 56.33 -48.73 0.67
C SER A 149 56.96 -47.42 1.14
N ASP A 150 56.20 -46.62 1.88
CA ASP A 150 56.68 -45.40 2.53
C ASP A 150 56.63 -45.60 4.05
N PRO A 151 57.57 -45.10 4.88
CA PRO A 151 57.47 -45.19 6.35
C PRO A 151 56.12 -44.75 6.93
N CYS A 152 55.36 -43.87 6.26
CA CYS A 152 54.00 -43.47 6.67
C CYS A 152 52.91 -44.51 6.35
N MET A 153 53.22 -45.57 5.60
CA MET A 153 52.25 -46.53 5.04
C MET A 153 52.06 -47.83 5.85
N PRO A 154 53.11 -48.55 6.30
CA PRO A 154 52.94 -49.87 6.91
C PRO A 154 52.30 -49.75 8.29
N GLY A 155 51.20 -50.46 8.50
CA GLY A 155 50.41 -50.43 9.73
C GLY A 155 49.13 -49.58 9.65
N SER A 156 48.95 -48.80 8.58
CA SER A 156 47.69 -48.11 8.30
C SER A 156 46.61 -49.12 7.92
N ARG A 157 45.51 -49.13 8.69
CA ARG A 157 44.32 -49.97 8.43
C ARG A 157 43.78 -49.81 7.01
N MET A 158 43.92 -48.62 6.41
CA MET A 158 43.49 -48.33 5.03
C MET A 158 44.25 -49.17 3.99
N PHE A 159 45.58 -49.21 4.09
CA PHE A 159 46.39 -49.96 3.13
C PHE A 159 46.26 -51.46 3.34
N ASN A 160 46.15 -51.93 4.58
CA ASN A 160 45.85 -53.33 4.86
C ASN A 160 44.54 -53.76 4.18
N LEU A 161 43.47 -52.96 4.31
CA LEU A 161 42.20 -53.25 3.62
C LEU A 161 42.36 -53.27 2.09
N LEU A 162 43.10 -52.33 1.51
CA LEU A 162 43.38 -52.33 0.07
C LEU A 162 44.20 -53.56 -0.36
N GLN A 163 45.18 -54.00 0.45
CA GLN A 163 45.97 -55.21 0.19
C GLN A 163 45.12 -56.47 0.21
N LYS A 164 44.14 -56.54 1.13
CA LYS A 164 43.11 -57.59 1.19
C LYS A 164 42.34 -57.76 -0.13
N HIS A 165 42.23 -56.69 -0.90
CA HIS A 165 41.55 -56.64 -2.20
C HIS A 165 42.49 -56.65 -3.41
N GLY A 166 43.79 -56.88 -3.21
CA GLY A 166 44.77 -57.07 -4.29
C GLY A 166 45.80 -55.95 -4.48
N LEU A 167 45.87 -54.95 -3.59
CA LEU A 167 46.96 -53.95 -3.61
C LEU A 167 48.31 -54.62 -3.28
N LEU A 168 49.33 -54.35 -4.10
CA LEU A 168 50.69 -54.81 -3.89
C LEU A 168 51.53 -53.68 -3.27
N ILE A 169 52.16 -53.92 -2.11
CA ILE A 169 53.10 -52.97 -1.50
C ILE A 169 54.52 -53.38 -1.86
N ILE A 170 55.19 -52.55 -2.66
CA ILE A 170 56.58 -52.74 -3.09
C ILE A 170 57.55 -52.39 -1.97
N ASP A 171 58.50 -53.27 -1.71
CA ASP A 171 59.60 -53.02 -0.78
C ASP A 171 60.58 -51.99 -1.38
N ARG A 172 60.64 -50.81 -0.75
CA ARG A 172 61.47 -49.67 -1.18
C ARG A 172 62.97 -49.99 -1.27
N GLN A 173 63.45 -51.03 -0.58
CA GLN A 173 64.86 -51.45 -0.69
C GLN A 173 65.15 -52.19 -2.00
N THR A 174 64.14 -52.78 -2.63
CA THR A 174 64.23 -53.46 -3.93
C THR A 174 63.72 -52.61 -5.09
N PHE A 175 63.55 -51.31 -4.87
CA PHE A 175 63.05 -50.38 -5.87
C PHE A 175 64.11 -49.29 -6.14
N PRO A 176 64.29 -48.83 -7.40
CA PRO A 176 65.26 -47.80 -7.76
C PRO A 176 65.18 -46.52 -6.90
N LYS A 177 66.26 -46.19 -6.18
CA LYS A 177 66.59 -44.90 -5.55
C LYS A 177 67.24 -43.98 -6.60
N TRP A 178 66.86 -42.70 -6.60
CA TRP A 178 66.91 -41.73 -7.71
C TRP A 178 68.34 -41.29 -8.14
N SER A 179 68.58 -40.56 -9.26
CA SER A 179 68.70 -40.97 -10.68
C SER A 179 69.98 -40.34 -11.31
N PHE A 180 70.35 -40.71 -12.54
CA PHE A 180 71.32 -39.97 -13.37
C PHE A 180 70.60 -38.85 -14.15
N ALA A 181 71.13 -37.62 -14.06
CA ALA A 181 70.90 -36.50 -14.98
C ALA A 181 69.44 -35.98 -15.11
N ASN A 182 68.79 -35.60 -14.00
CA ASN A 182 67.66 -34.65 -13.91
C ASN A 182 66.43 -34.84 -14.83
N GLU A 183 66.36 -35.90 -15.61
CA GLU A 183 65.18 -36.32 -16.36
C GLU A 183 64.65 -37.59 -15.67
N TRP A 184 63.48 -37.44 -15.02
CA TRP A 184 62.73 -38.49 -14.30
C TRP A 184 63.41 -38.86 -12.95
N VAL A 185 62.80 -38.76 -11.77
CA VAL A 185 61.42 -38.97 -11.32
C VAL A 185 61.17 -38.08 -10.10
N ARG A 186 59.99 -37.46 -10.03
CA ARG A 186 59.48 -36.76 -8.85
C ARG A 186 59.12 -37.81 -7.79
N ASP A 187 59.43 -37.52 -6.52
CA ASP A 187 59.14 -38.38 -5.35
C ASP A 187 57.84 -39.18 -5.53
N GLU A 188 57.89 -40.51 -5.33
CA GLU A 188 56.75 -41.43 -5.52
C GLU A 188 56.12 -41.88 -4.19
N GLY A 189 56.53 -41.25 -3.08
CA GLY A 189 55.81 -41.37 -1.81
C GLY A 189 54.35 -40.94 -1.98
N VAL A 190 53.43 -41.55 -1.23
CA VAL A 190 51.98 -41.33 -1.43
C VAL A 190 51.54 -39.88 -1.19
N GLU A 191 52.32 -39.13 -0.41
CA GLU A 191 52.09 -37.71 -0.09
C GLU A 191 52.48 -36.77 -1.25
N THR A 192 53.15 -37.29 -2.27
CA THR A 192 53.58 -36.56 -3.45
C THR A 192 52.50 -36.67 -4.54
N HIS A 193 52.50 -35.77 -5.51
CA HIS A 193 51.58 -35.90 -6.65
C HIS A 193 51.84 -37.19 -7.47
N GLY A 194 53.09 -37.64 -7.64
CA GLY A 194 53.39 -38.87 -8.38
C GLY A 194 52.84 -40.12 -7.69
N GLY A 195 53.12 -40.26 -6.39
CA GLY A 195 52.60 -41.35 -5.58
C GLY A 195 51.08 -41.29 -5.37
N LEU A 196 50.51 -40.10 -5.20
CA LEU A 196 49.06 -39.94 -5.12
C LEU A 196 48.36 -40.36 -6.41
N TYR A 197 48.86 -39.93 -7.58
CA TYR A 197 48.29 -40.35 -8.87
C TYR A 197 48.28 -41.88 -8.98
N ARG A 198 49.37 -42.52 -8.57
CA ARG A 198 49.48 -43.98 -8.54
C ARG A 198 48.48 -44.61 -7.58
N LEU A 199 48.29 -44.07 -6.39
CA LEU A 199 47.25 -44.54 -5.46
C LEU A 199 45.86 -44.46 -6.10
N LEU A 200 45.53 -43.33 -6.76
CA LEU A 200 44.25 -43.16 -7.45
C LEU A 200 44.06 -44.19 -8.57
N ARG A 201 45.11 -44.47 -9.36
CA ARG A 201 45.07 -45.52 -10.39
C ARG A 201 44.93 -46.91 -9.78
N CYS A 202 45.59 -47.20 -8.65
CA CYS A 202 45.41 -48.46 -7.94
C CYS A 202 43.96 -48.62 -7.46
N ILE A 203 43.37 -47.60 -6.85
CA ILE A 203 41.97 -47.63 -6.41
C ILE A 203 41.02 -47.86 -7.59
N GLU A 204 41.24 -47.17 -8.72
CA GLU A 204 40.46 -47.37 -9.95
C GLU A 204 40.54 -48.82 -10.45
N MET A 205 41.75 -49.39 -10.53
CA MET A 205 41.97 -50.76 -10.99
C MET A 205 41.35 -51.78 -10.03
N LEU A 206 41.52 -51.61 -8.72
CA LEU A 206 40.95 -52.49 -7.72
C LEU A 206 39.42 -52.45 -7.76
N ALA A 207 38.82 -51.27 -7.91
CA ALA A 207 37.37 -51.13 -8.06
C ALA A 207 36.87 -51.88 -9.31
N GLN A 208 37.57 -51.74 -10.45
CA GLN A 208 37.25 -52.45 -11.70
C GLN A 208 37.38 -53.97 -11.55
N GLN A 209 38.47 -54.46 -10.95
CA GLN A 209 38.69 -55.89 -10.69
C GLN A 209 37.61 -56.51 -9.79
N ASN A 210 37.09 -55.71 -8.85
CA ASN A 210 36.01 -56.13 -7.95
C ASN A 210 34.59 -55.86 -8.54
N GLY A 211 34.48 -55.42 -9.80
CA GLY A 211 33.20 -55.21 -10.50
C GLY A 211 32.34 -54.08 -9.91
N ARG A 212 32.94 -53.08 -9.26
CA ARG A 212 32.24 -52.00 -8.56
C ARG A 212 32.64 -50.63 -9.09
N SER A 213 31.77 -49.63 -8.90
CA SER A 213 32.18 -48.23 -9.06
C SER A 213 33.19 -47.86 -7.98
N ILE A 214 34.03 -46.86 -8.25
CA ILE A 214 35.02 -46.35 -7.30
C ILE A 214 34.35 -45.97 -5.97
N GLU A 215 33.20 -45.29 -6.01
CA GLU A 215 32.46 -44.91 -4.81
C GLU A 215 31.98 -46.13 -4.02
N MET A 216 31.33 -47.09 -4.68
CA MET A 216 30.79 -48.27 -4.02
C MET A 216 31.91 -49.17 -3.45
N PHE A 217 33.02 -49.27 -4.17
CA PHE A 217 34.20 -50.00 -3.74
C PHE A 217 34.75 -49.43 -2.42
N ILE A 218 35.05 -48.13 -2.36
CA ILE A 218 35.58 -47.48 -1.15
C ILE A 218 34.58 -47.50 0.00
N ARG A 219 33.29 -47.25 -0.27
CA ARG A 219 32.24 -47.34 0.77
C ARG A 219 32.13 -48.72 1.37
N THR A 220 32.25 -49.78 0.56
CA THR A 220 32.25 -51.14 1.09
C THR A 220 33.53 -51.47 1.84
N LEU A 221 34.67 -50.98 1.34
CA LEU A 221 35.99 -51.23 1.91
C LEU A 221 36.13 -50.63 3.31
N PHE A 222 35.73 -49.36 3.47
CA PHE A 222 35.86 -48.65 4.74
C PHE A 222 34.66 -48.87 5.67
N GLY A 223 33.54 -49.37 5.14
CA GLY A 223 32.34 -49.65 5.93
C GLY A 223 31.84 -48.38 6.63
N LYS A 224 31.66 -48.44 7.96
CA LYS A 224 31.23 -47.30 8.80
C LYS A 224 32.41 -46.54 9.46
N ASP A 225 33.66 -46.88 9.14
CA ASP A 225 34.83 -46.31 9.78
C ASP A 225 35.18 -44.93 9.18
N LEU A 226 34.78 -43.87 9.88
CA LEU A 226 34.91 -42.48 9.43
C LEU A 226 36.36 -42.00 9.37
N GLU A 227 37.24 -42.54 10.21
CA GLU A 227 38.65 -42.15 10.24
C GLU A 227 39.37 -42.55 8.95
N LEU A 228 38.93 -43.61 8.28
CA LEU A 228 39.53 -44.07 7.03
C LEU A 228 39.22 -43.13 5.87
N PHE A 229 37.99 -42.60 5.81
CA PHE A 229 37.62 -41.59 4.83
C PHE A 229 38.36 -40.27 5.09
N GLU A 230 38.50 -39.87 6.37
CA GLU A 230 39.27 -38.69 6.75
C GLU A 230 40.75 -38.81 6.36
N LYS A 231 41.37 -39.96 6.65
CA LYS A 231 42.76 -40.25 6.26
C LYS A 231 42.93 -40.20 4.75
N LEU A 232 42.02 -40.80 3.98
CA LEU A 232 42.06 -40.73 2.52
C LEU A 232 41.89 -39.29 2.00
N GLY A 233 40.95 -38.53 2.58
CA GLY A 233 40.74 -37.13 2.24
C GLY A 233 41.96 -36.26 2.55
N ASN A 234 42.55 -36.40 3.73
CA ASN A 234 43.75 -35.67 4.14
C ASN A 234 44.95 -35.99 3.25
N LEU A 235 45.15 -37.26 2.86
CA LEU A 235 46.20 -37.65 1.91
C LEU A 235 46.04 -36.93 0.56
N ILE A 236 44.80 -36.79 0.10
CA ILE A 236 44.50 -36.09 -1.16
C ILE A 236 44.72 -34.57 -1.01
N CYS A 237 44.38 -34.00 0.14
CA CYS A 237 44.54 -32.56 0.43
C CYS A 237 46.01 -32.15 0.69
N CYS A 238 46.82 -33.04 1.27
CA CYS A 238 48.25 -32.78 1.50
C CYS A 238 49.06 -32.79 0.20
N ALA A 239 48.58 -33.46 -0.83
CA ALA A 239 49.28 -33.52 -2.11
C ALA A 239 48.99 -32.26 -2.95
N ASN A 240 50.03 -31.69 -3.56
CA ASN A 240 49.85 -30.56 -4.46
C ASN A 240 49.20 -30.99 -5.79
N LEU A 241 47.86 -31.01 -5.83
CA LEU A 241 47.05 -31.43 -7.00
C LEU A 241 47.35 -30.60 -8.26
N THR A 242 47.86 -29.36 -8.11
CA THR A 242 48.24 -28.50 -9.25
C THR A 242 49.53 -28.95 -9.94
N SER A 243 50.25 -29.92 -9.38
CA SER A 243 51.51 -30.43 -9.94
C SER A 243 51.32 -31.56 -10.96
N PHE A 244 50.10 -32.03 -11.20
CA PHE A 244 49.82 -33.02 -12.26
C PHE A 244 50.08 -32.43 -13.65
N ASN A 245 50.61 -33.23 -14.58
CA ASN A 245 50.61 -32.86 -15.99
C ASN A 245 49.17 -32.96 -16.56
N ASN A 246 48.91 -32.35 -17.74
CA ASN A 246 47.55 -32.27 -18.29
C ASN A 246 46.84 -33.63 -18.41
N GLN A 247 47.53 -34.68 -18.90
CA GLN A 247 46.94 -36.02 -19.04
C GLN A 247 46.66 -36.70 -17.70
N GLN A 248 47.55 -36.53 -16.71
CA GLN A 248 47.36 -37.04 -15.36
C GLN A 248 46.23 -36.30 -14.64
N ALA A 249 46.13 -34.99 -14.81
CA ALA A 249 45.13 -34.14 -14.17
C ALA A 249 43.71 -34.57 -14.57
N ASP A 250 43.44 -34.77 -15.86
CA ASP A 250 42.11 -35.17 -16.35
C ASP A 250 41.67 -36.53 -15.79
N ARG A 251 42.57 -37.52 -15.83
CA ARG A 251 42.25 -38.86 -15.30
C ARG A 251 42.14 -38.86 -13.78
N ALA A 252 43.04 -38.15 -13.07
CA ALA A 252 42.99 -38.01 -11.63
C ALA A 252 41.68 -37.35 -11.19
N LYS A 253 41.27 -36.28 -11.86
CA LYS A 253 40.00 -35.58 -11.62
C LYS A 253 38.80 -36.48 -11.84
N MET A 254 38.78 -37.28 -12.90
CA MET A 254 37.71 -38.26 -13.14
C MET A 254 37.56 -39.28 -12.00
N ILE A 255 38.68 -39.75 -11.44
CA ILE A 255 38.71 -40.70 -10.31
C ILE A 255 38.27 -39.98 -9.02
N LEU A 256 38.90 -38.84 -8.71
CA LEU A 256 38.63 -38.05 -7.52
C LEU A 256 37.17 -37.62 -7.42
N ARG A 257 36.54 -37.26 -8.54
CA ARG A 257 35.12 -36.86 -8.56
C ARG A 257 34.15 -37.95 -8.07
N LYS A 258 34.58 -39.21 -8.14
CA LYS A 258 33.81 -40.38 -7.70
C LYS A 258 34.22 -40.89 -6.31
N LEU A 259 35.24 -40.30 -5.69
CA LEU A 259 35.73 -40.75 -4.38
C LEU A 259 34.95 -40.06 -3.25
N PRO A 260 34.44 -40.78 -2.24
CA PRO A 260 33.72 -40.20 -1.12
C PRO A 260 34.68 -39.58 -0.10
N ILE A 261 35.26 -38.42 -0.43
CA ILE A 261 36.35 -37.78 0.33
C ILE A 261 36.00 -36.40 0.86
N ILE A 262 34.88 -35.82 0.43
CA ILE A 262 34.48 -34.46 0.79
C ILE A 262 33.62 -34.52 2.05
N PRO A 263 34.03 -33.91 3.18
CA PRO A 263 33.23 -33.96 4.40
C PRO A 263 31.94 -33.17 4.24
N SER A 264 30.80 -33.77 4.61
CA SER A 264 29.49 -33.13 4.62
C SER A 264 29.15 -32.47 5.95
N ILE A 265 28.15 -31.60 5.94
CA ILE A 265 27.59 -31.04 7.17
C ILE A 265 26.88 -32.16 7.95
N LYS A 266 27.23 -32.30 9.24
CA LYS A 266 26.63 -33.29 10.14
C LYS A 266 25.12 -33.01 10.27
N GLY A 267 24.29 -33.95 9.80
CA GLY A 267 22.85 -33.95 10.06
C GLY A 267 22.49 -34.70 11.35
N ASN A 268 21.27 -34.50 11.85
CA ASN A 268 20.76 -35.16 13.07
C ASN A 268 20.65 -36.70 12.95
N ASP A 269 20.59 -37.23 11.72
CA ASP A 269 20.34 -38.66 11.45
C ASP A 269 21.58 -39.56 11.42
N GLY A 270 22.77 -39.05 11.80
CA GLY A 270 23.99 -39.87 11.86
C GLY A 270 24.43 -40.50 10.53
N ALA A 271 24.00 -39.94 9.39
CA ALA A 271 24.38 -40.40 8.05
C ALA A 271 25.87 -40.15 7.75
N MET A 272 26.42 -40.99 6.85
CA MET A 272 27.85 -41.03 6.52
C MET A 272 28.37 -39.65 6.05
N PRO A 273 29.39 -39.08 6.70
CA PRO A 273 29.79 -37.69 6.57
C PRO A 273 30.70 -37.39 5.38
N TYR A 274 30.77 -38.26 4.37
CA TYR A 274 31.67 -38.06 3.21
C TYR A 274 30.95 -38.27 1.87
N LEU A 275 31.07 -37.25 1.02
CA LEU A 275 30.45 -37.11 -0.28
C LEU A 275 31.48 -37.29 -1.40
N SER A 276 31.01 -37.80 -2.53
CA SER A 276 31.75 -37.70 -3.78
C SER A 276 31.65 -36.27 -4.31
N PRO A 277 32.73 -35.68 -4.85
CA PRO A 277 32.69 -34.33 -5.45
C PRO A 277 31.58 -34.16 -6.49
N GLU A 278 31.19 -35.23 -7.19
CA GLU A 278 30.09 -35.22 -8.16
C GLU A 278 28.71 -34.98 -7.53
N THR A 279 28.51 -35.39 -6.28
CA THR A 279 27.22 -35.28 -5.58
C THR A 279 27.17 -34.15 -4.54
N ALA A 280 28.34 -33.61 -4.21
CA ALA A 280 28.53 -32.55 -3.23
C ALA A 280 28.00 -31.20 -3.71
N LEU A 281 27.30 -30.50 -2.82
CA LEU A 281 26.79 -29.15 -3.03
C LEU A 281 27.59 -28.16 -2.19
N LEU A 282 28.12 -27.12 -2.82
CA LEU A 282 28.78 -26.04 -2.11
C LEU A 282 27.79 -24.90 -1.85
N ALA A 283 27.71 -24.43 -0.61
CA ALA A 283 26.83 -23.32 -0.25
C ALA A 283 27.26 -22.02 -1.00
N PRO A 284 26.32 -21.10 -1.28
CA PRO A 284 26.63 -19.82 -1.94
C PRO A 284 27.66 -18.98 -1.14
N SER A 285 27.68 -19.15 0.18
CA SER A 285 28.63 -18.49 1.08
C SER A 285 28.94 -19.41 2.27
N ALA A 286 30.20 -19.38 2.72
CA ALA A 286 30.67 -20.14 3.88
C ALA A 286 30.03 -19.72 5.22
N HIS A 287 29.38 -18.55 5.26
CA HIS A 287 28.73 -18.03 6.47
C HIS A 287 27.32 -18.59 6.70
N ILE A 288 26.73 -19.24 5.69
CA ILE A 288 25.36 -19.75 5.77
C ILE A 288 25.36 -21.07 6.53
N LYS A 289 24.63 -21.12 7.65
CA LYS A 289 24.39 -22.35 8.41
C LYS A 289 23.23 -23.11 7.79
N LEU A 290 23.48 -24.29 7.22
CA LEU A 290 22.47 -25.12 6.55
C LEU A 290 22.05 -26.35 7.38
N ASP A 291 22.38 -26.38 8.66
CA ASP A 291 22.22 -27.50 9.60
C ASP A 291 20.79 -28.06 9.66
N LYS A 292 19.79 -27.20 9.44
CA LYS A 292 18.36 -27.57 9.51
C LYS A 292 17.69 -27.82 8.16
N VAL A 293 18.42 -27.70 7.05
CA VAL A 293 17.88 -27.92 5.70
C VAL A 293 17.70 -29.41 5.44
N LYS A 294 16.59 -29.82 4.81
CA LYS A 294 16.27 -31.24 4.56
C LYS A 294 17.38 -32.02 3.84
N ARG A 295 18.11 -31.36 2.94
CA ARG A 295 19.24 -31.95 2.18
C ARG A 295 20.62 -31.59 2.75
N VAL A 296 20.71 -31.20 4.02
CA VAL A 296 21.96 -30.78 4.69
C VAL A 296 23.14 -31.72 4.45
N GLN A 297 22.87 -33.03 4.43
CA GLN A 297 23.88 -34.08 4.25
C GLN A 297 24.56 -34.04 2.87
N ARG A 298 23.99 -33.33 1.88
CA ARG A 298 24.59 -33.13 0.56
C ARG A 298 25.50 -31.90 0.49
N PHE A 299 25.49 -31.05 1.50
CA PHE A 299 26.31 -29.84 1.53
C PHE A 299 27.69 -30.12 2.13
N VAL A 300 28.72 -29.53 1.53
CA VAL A 300 30.10 -29.57 2.04
C VAL A 300 30.20 -28.83 3.38
N SER A 301 30.98 -29.36 4.32
CA SER A 301 31.26 -28.70 5.59
C SER A 301 31.92 -27.33 5.41
N ASN A 302 31.38 -26.27 6.04
CA ASN A 302 31.89 -24.90 5.91
C ASN A 302 33.34 -24.75 6.40
N THR A 303 33.74 -25.48 7.45
CA THR A 303 35.12 -25.46 7.98
C THR A 303 36.11 -26.07 6.99
N TRP A 304 35.68 -27.11 6.27
CA TRP A 304 36.50 -27.76 5.26
C TRP A 304 36.57 -26.92 3.98
N ALA A 305 35.42 -26.42 3.49
CA ALA A 305 35.35 -25.61 2.28
C ALA A 305 36.18 -24.31 2.37
N SER A 306 36.22 -23.68 3.55
CA SER A 306 37.03 -22.48 3.78
C SER A 306 38.54 -22.74 3.80
N SER A 307 38.96 -23.95 4.17
CA SER A 307 40.37 -24.33 4.26
C SER A 307 40.92 -24.95 2.97
N HIS A 308 40.06 -25.35 2.02
CA HIS A 308 40.41 -26.15 0.84
C HIS A 308 39.86 -25.56 -0.47
N SER A 309 40.07 -24.27 -0.71
CA SER A 309 39.56 -23.58 -1.91
C SER A 309 40.20 -24.09 -3.21
N ARG A 310 41.50 -24.41 -3.19
CA ARG A 310 42.25 -24.90 -4.36
C ARG A 310 41.75 -26.26 -4.82
N GLU A 311 41.38 -27.12 -3.88
CA GLU A 311 40.86 -28.46 -4.10
C GLU A 311 39.44 -28.39 -4.68
N LEU A 312 38.59 -27.50 -4.16
CA LEU A 312 37.26 -27.23 -4.70
C LEU A 312 37.33 -26.76 -6.16
N ASP A 313 38.25 -25.84 -6.46
CA ASP A 313 38.47 -25.34 -7.83
C ASP A 313 38.97 -26.45 -8.77
N PHE A 314 39.94 -27.26 -8.34
CA PHE A 314 40.44 -28.39 -9.13
C PHE A 314 39.34 -29.41 -9.45
N LEU A 315 38.46 -29.69 -8.49
CA LEU A 315 37.34 -30.63 -8.63
C LEU A 315 36.13 -30.03 -9.37
N GLU A 316 36.14 -28.73 -9.64
CA GLU A 316 35.04 -27.93 -10.23
C GLU A 316 33.74 -27.96 -9.40
N ILE A 317 33.87 -28.03 -8.07
CA ILE A 317 32.70 -27.90 -7.19
C ILE A 317 32.38 -26.41 -7.09
N LYS A 318 31.42 -25.95 -7.89
CA LYS A 318 30.98 -24.55 -7.86
C LYS A 318 29.90 -24.32 -6.79
N PRO A 319 29.84 -23.13 -6.17
CA PRO A 319 28.74 -22.75 -5.29
C PRO A 319 27.41 -22.86 -6.03
N ILE A 320 26.39 -23.44 -5.39
CA ILE A 320 25.03 -23.40 -5.90
C ILE A 320 24.55 -21.94 -5.96
N SER A 321 23.81 -21.57 -7.01
CA SER A 321 23.20 -20.25 -7.07
C SER A 321 22.20 -20.06 -5.92
N ALA A 322 22.13 -18.86 -5.33
CA ALA A 322 21.16 -18.52 -4.31
C ALA A 322 19.71 -18.82 -4.73
N GLU A 323 19.35 -18.57 -6.01
CA GLU A 323 18.04 -18.87 -6.58
C GLU A 323 17.65 -20.36 -6.48
N ASN A 324 18.52 -21.26 -6.95
CA ASN A 324 18.27 -22.70 -6.84
C ASN A 324 18.13 -23.17 -5.38
N LEU A 325 18.93 -22.62 -4.46
CA LEU A 325 18.84 -22.93 -3.04
C LEU A 325 17.48 -22.48 -2.46
N LEU A 326 17.03 -21.26 -2.79
CA LEU A 326 15.73 -20.74 -2.39
C LEU A 326 14.57 -21.62 -2.89
N ILE A 327 14.58 -22.00 -4.17
CA ILE A 327 13.49 -22.75 -4.79
C ILE A 327 13.45 -24.20 -4.31
N GLN A 328 14.60 -24.88 -4.28
CA GLN A 328 14.65 -26.33 -4.05
C GLN A 328 14.74 -26.72 -2.58
N ASP A 329 15.40 -25.91 -1.73
CA ASP A 329 15.65 -26.26 -0.33
C ASP A 329 14.80 -25.45 0.65
N PHE A 330 14.54 -24.17 0.35
CA PHE A 330 13.63 -23.32 1.13
C PHE A 330 12.19 -23.33 0.62
N PHE A 331 11.92 -24.01 -0.50
CA PHE A 331 10.58 -24.15 -1.11
C PHE A 331 9.87 -22.81 -1.31
N VAL A 332 10.62 -21.77 -1.70
CA VAL A 332 10.09 -20.43 -1.95
C VAL A 332 9.06 -20.48 -3.08
N ARG A 333 7.79 -20.30 -2.72
CA ARG A 333 6.64 -20.22 -3.63
C ARG A 333 5.65 -19.23 -3.05
N LEU A 334 4.92 -18.52 -3.91
CA LEU A 334 3.96 -17.52 -3.43
C LEU A 334 2.94 -18.18 -2.50
N GLY A 335 2.86 -17.70 -1.27
CA GLY A 335 1.94 -18.18 -0.25
C GLY A 335 2.34 -19.45 0.49
N SER A 336 3.50 -20.07 0.20
CA SER A 336 4.02 -21.15 1.06
C SER A 336 4.59 -20.58 2.37
N THR A 337 4.73 -21.43 3.39
CA THR A 337 5.23 -21.03 4.71
C THR A 337 6.62 -21.61 4.96
N LEU A 338 7.53 -20.76 5.43
CA LEU A 338 8.85 -21.17 5.89
C LEU A 338 8.75 -21.75 7.31
N SER A 339 9.36 -22.91 7.54
CA SER A 339 9.51 -23.44 8.91
C SER A 339 10.31 -22.47 9.77
N ALA A 340 9.87 -22.20 11.01
CA ALA A 340 10.54 -21.29 11.93
C ALA A 340 12.02 -21.64 12.16
N ASP A 341 12.34 -22.94 12.11
CA ASP A 341 13.70 -23.46 12.21
C ASP A 341 14.64 -22.99 11.09
N LEU A 342 14.10 -22.71 9.90
CA LEU A 342 14.86 -22.32 8.72
C LEU A 342 15.03 -20.80 8.59
N LEU A 343 14.43 -20.00 9.47
CA LEU A 343 14.45 -18.54 9.38
C LEU A 343 15.87 -17.95 9.48
N GLU A 344 16.71 -18.51 10.34
CA GLU A 344 18.09 -18.04 10.53
C GLU A 344 18.99 -18.35 9.31
N PRO A 345 19.03 -19.60 8.79
CA PRO A 345 19.65 -19.90 7.50
C PRO A 345 19.16 -19.01 6.35
N TYR A 346 17.85 -18.76 6.31
CA TYR A 346 17.21 -17.96 5.27
C TYR A 346 17.67 -16.50 5.31
N PHE A 347 17.71 -15.89 6.51
CA PHE A 347 18.20 -14.54 6.69
C PHE A 347 19.66 -14.40 6.25
N GLN A 348 20.54 -15.33 6.63
CA GLN A 348 21.96 -15.32 6.23
C GLN A 348 22.13 -15.39 4.71
N LEU A 349 21.32 -16.22 4.04
CA LEU A 349 21.30 -16.31 2.59
C LEU A 349 20.88 -14.97 1.95
N LEU A 350 19.80 -14.35 2.43
CA LEU A 350 19.34 -13.08 1.89
C LEU A 350 20.31 -11.92 2.18
N ASN A 351 21.05 -11.97 3.28
CA ASN A 351 22.05 -10.97 3.64
C ASN A 351 23.36 -11.11 2.84
N SER A 352 23.51 -12.17 2.03
CA SER A 352 24.68 -12.33 1.17
C SER A 352 24.58 -11.46 -0.09
N HIS A 353 25.73 -10.97 -0.57
CA HIS A 353 25.80 -10.12 -1.77
C HIS A 353 25.23 -10.86 -3.01
N GLY A 354 24.30 -10.22 -3.73
CA GLY A 354 23.76 -10.73 -5.01
C GLY A 354 22.31 -11.23 -4.99
N THR A 355 21.58 -11.09 -3.89
CA THR A 355 20.15 -11.51 -3.81
C THR A 355 19.15 -10.41 -4.18
N PHE A 356 19.61 -9.17 -4.43
CA PHE A 356 18.74 -8.02 -4.71
C PHE A 356 17.85 -8.23 -5.95
N GLU A 357 18.41 -8.70 -7.06
CA GLU A 357 17.67 -8.94 -8.31
C GLU A 357 16.61 -10.04 -8.17
N LEU A 358 16.83 -10.98 -7.24
CA LEU A 358 15.88 -12.05 -6.95
C LEU A 358 14.61 -11.50 -6.28
N MET A 359 14.70 -10.39 -5.54
CA MET A 359 13.57 -9.79 -4.79
C MET A 359 12.46 -9.27 -5.71
N SER A 360 12.81 -8.82 -6.92
CA SER A 360 11.84 -8.39 -7.93
C SER A 360 11.23 -9.54 -8.71
N ARG A 361 11.89 -10.71 -8.75
CA ARG A 361 11.52 -11.84 -9.62
C ARG A 361 10.86 -13.00 -8.87
N LEU A 362 11.15 -13.16 -7.57
CA LEU A 362 10.70 -14.27 -6.74
C LEU A 362 10.01 -13.80 -5.45
N PRO A 363 9.09 -14.60 -4.89
CA PRO A 363 8.35 -14.26 -3.66
C PRO A 363 9.20 -14.55 -2.41
N VAL A 364 10.31 -13.83 -2.26
CA VAL A 364 11.30 -14.05 -1.19
C VAL A 364 11.02 -13.22 0.07
N ALA A 365 10.03 -12.32 0.04
CA ALA A 365 9.65 -11.56 1.23
C ALA A 365 8.79 -12.43 2.16
N LEU A 366 9.10 -12.44 3.46
CA LEU A 366 8.31 -13.15 4.47
C LEU A 366 7.47 -12.17 5.27
N ASP A 367 6.18 -12.45 5.41
CA ASP A 367 5.36 -11.80 6.42
C ASP A 367 5.68 -12.33 7.84
N GLY A 368 5.06 -11.75 8.86
CA GLY A 368 5.18 -12.17 10.25
C GLY A 368 4.71 -13.60 10.54
N ASN A 369 3.89 -14.21 9.67
CA ASN A 369 3.49 -15.62 9.75
C ASN A 369 4.45 -16.55 9.00
N LEU A 370 5.61 -16.03 8.59
CA LEU A 370 6.61 -16.73 7.78
C LEU A 370 6.04 -17.19 6.42
N LYS A 371 5.06 -16.47 5.87
CA LYS A 371 4.49 -16.76 4.56
C LYS A 371 5.22 -15.97 3.47
N PHE A 372 5.59 -16.66 2.40
CA PHE A 372 6.27 -16.09 1.24
C PHE A 372 5.33 -15.21 0.41
N SER A 373 5.82 -14.02 0.07
CA SER A 373 5.12 -12.97 -0.66
C SER A 373 6.08 -12.21 -1.56
N MET A 374 5.56 -11.50 -2.57
CA MET A 374 6.36 -10.56 -3.33
C MET A 374 6.65 -9.32 -2.47
N ALA A 375 7.84 -8.73 -2.61
CA ALA A 375 8.23 -7.56 -1.81
C ALA A 375 7.27 -6.37 -2.02
N ASN A 376 6.75 -6.19 -3.23
CA ASN A 376 5.79 -5.14 -3.58
C ASN A 376 4.36 -5.39 -3.05
N MET A 377 4.10 -6.52 -2.39
CA MET A 377 2.82 -6.81 -1.72
C MET A 377 2.84 -6.47 -0.23
N LEU A 378 4.02 -6.17 0.34
CA LEU A 378 4.19 -5.81 1.75
C LEU A 378 4.48 -4.32 1.90
N TYR A 379 3.98 -3.75 2.99
CA TYR A 379 4.16 -2.34 3.30
C TYR A 379 5.45 -2.09 4.08
N ASP A 380 6.04 -0.92 3.90
CA ASP A 380 7.19 -0.50 4.68
C ASP A 380 6.73 -0.16 6.11
N HIS A 381 7.24 -0.94 7.06
CA HIS A 381 7.05 -0.74 8.50
C HIS A 381 7.54 0.63 8.99
N ARG A 382 8.37 1.37 8.25
CA ARG A 382 8.86 2.70 8.65
C ARG A 382 7.85 3.82 8.36
N SER A 383 6.86 3.55 7.52
CA SER A 383 5.80 4.50 7.22
C SER A 383 4.77 4.55 8.35
N ALA A 384 4.68 5.70 9.03
CA ALA A 384 3.69 5.93 10.08
C ALA A 384 2.24 5.75 9.58
N LEU A 385 2.00 6.06 8.29
CA LEU A 385 0.69 5.88 7.64
C LEU A 385 0.33 4.39 7.54
N PHE A 386 1.23 3.55 7.02
CA PHE A 386 0.95 2.12 6.90
C PHE A 386 0.84 1.44 8.26
N GLN A 387 1.72 1.78 9.21
CA GLN A 387 1.61 1.29 10.59
C GLN A 387 0.25 1.59 11.21
N ALA A 388 -0.28 2.80 10.99
CA ALA A 388 -1.61 3.19 11.48
C ALA A 388 -2.73 2.40 10.80
N ALA A 389 -2.67 2.26 9.47
CA ALA A 389 -3.69 1.60 8.67
C ALA A 389 -3.79 0.08 8.91
N PHE A 390 -2.66 -0.60 9.08
CA PHE A 390 -2.59 -2.06 9.13
C PHE A 390 -2.26 -2.63 10.51
N HIS A 391 -2.47 -1.86 11.59
CA HIS A 391 -2.15 -2.29 12.95
C HIS A 391 -2.81 -3.63 13.34
N HIS A 392 -4.09 -3.83 12.99
CA HIS A 392 -4.81 -5.09 13.24
C HIS A 392 -4.31 -6.30 12.42
N ARG A 393 -3.48 -6.07 11.39
CA ARG A 393 -2.92 -7.08 10.49
C ARG A 393 -1.39 -6.91 10.37
N GLU A 394 -0.74 -6.52 11.46
CA GLU A 394 0.71 -6.25 11.44
C GLU A 394 1.50 -7.48 10.97
N VAL A 395 1.06 -8.67 11.40
CA VAL A 395 1.71 -9.94 11.09
C VAL A 395 1.61 -10.30 9.60
N THR A 396 0.58 -9.88 8.87
CA THR A 396 0.40 -10.25 7.46
C THR A 396 0.74 -9.14 6.47
N SER A 397 0.77 -7.89 6.93
CA SER A 397 0.90 -6.71 6.06
C SER A 397 2.34 -6.19 5.97
N PHE A 398 3.20 -6.55 6.92
CA PHE A 398 4.58 -6.09 6.99
C PHE A 398 5.56 -7.24 6.89
N LEU A 399 6.78 -6.91 6.45
CA LEU A 399 7.91 -7.81 6.46
C LEU A 399 8.24 -8.29 7.89
N HIS A 400 8.57 -9.58 8.01
CA HIS A 400 8.97 -10.21 9.26
C HIS A 400 10.10 -9.42 9.95
N PRO A 401 10.04 -9.17 11.29
CA PRO A 401 11.00 -8.32 12.00
C PRO A 401 12.48 -8.63 11.74
N LYS A 402 12.87 -9.92 11.70
CA LYS A 402 14.26 -10.32 11.40
C LYS A 402 14.77 -9.86 10.03
N LEU A 403 13.90 -9.69 9.03
CA LEU A 403 14.29 -9.30 7.68
C LEU A 403 14.29 -7.77 7.47
N ARG A 404 13.72 -7.00 8.39
CA ARG A 404 13.53 -5.53 8.26
C ARG A 404 14.84 -4.72 8.16
N ASN A 405 15.95 -5.32 8.59
CA ASN A 405 17.28 -4.69 8.58
C ASN A 405 18.08 -4.96 7.31
N LEU A 406 17.56 -5.75 6.37
CA LEU A 406 18.24 -6.02 5.10
C LEU A 406 18.22 -4.77 4.20
N ASP A 407 19.30 -4.51 3.48
CA ASP A 407 19.47 -3.27 2.69
C ASP A 407 18.39 -3.07 1.62
N TRP A 408 17.95 -4.16 0.98
CA TRP A 408 16.96 -4.13 -0.09
C TRP A 408 15.56 -3.67 0.36
N THR A 409 15.25 -3.79 1.65
CA THR A 409 13.94 -3.40 2.20
C THR A 409 13.63 -1.93 1.98
N ARG A 410 14.67 -1.12 1.81
CA ARG A 410 14.57 0.33 1.57
C ARG A 410 14.09 0.67 0.17
N THR A 411 14.08 -0.25 -0.78
CA THR A 411 13.79 0.08 -2.20
C THR A 411 12.61 -0.67 -2.78
N THR A 412 12.34 -1.90 -2.35
CA THR A 412 11.36 -2.79 -2.99
C THR A 412 10.00 -2.89 -2.29
N LEU A 413 9.93 -2.56 -0.99
CA LEU A 413 8.66 -2.52 -0.26
C LEU A 413 7.78 -1.35 -0.72
N VAL A 414 6.47 -1.43 -0.44
CA VAL A 414 5.56 -0.30 -0.66
C VAL A 414 5.86 0.78 0.38
N ARG A 415 6.53 1.85 -0.05
CA ARG A 415 7.01 2.95 0.83
C ARG A 415 6.11 4.18 0.82
N HIS A 416 5.53 4.46 -0.33
CA HIS A 416 4.67 5.61 -0.55
C HIS A 416 3.36 5.16 -1.16
N VAL A 417 2.34 5.99 -1.01
CA VAL A 417 1.05 5.77 -1.64
C VAL A 417 1.21 6.10 -3.12
N THR A 418 1.42 5.07 -3.96
CA THR A 418 1.69 5.29 -5.39
C THR A 418 0.46 5.22 -6.28
N SER A 419 -0.62 4.60 -5.79
CA SER A 419 -1.90 4.45 -6.47
C SER A 419 -3.06 4.69 -5.50
N ASP A 420 -4.24 4.92 -6.07
CA ASP A 420 -5.52 4.99 -5.35
C ASP A 420 -5.87 3.67 -4.64
N GLU A 421 -5.54 2.52 -5.23
CA GLU A 421 -5.75 1.20 -4.63
C GLU A 421 -4.98 1.02 -3.31
N ILE A 422 -3.74 1.50 -3.24
CA ILE A 422 -2.92 1.45 -2.03
C ILE A 422 -3.55 2.32 -0.93
N TYR A 423 -3.99 3.54 -1.28
CA TYR A 423 -4.64 4.41 -0.31
C TYR A 423 -5.98 3.85 0.17
N LEU A 424 -6.77 3.29 -0.74
CA LEU A 424 -8.04 2.62 -0.43
C LEU A 424 -7.83 1.45 0.55
N SER A 425 -6.76 0.68 0.36
CA SER A 425 -6.38 -0.40 1.28
C SER A 425 -6.05 0.14 2.68
N CYS A 426 -5.42 1.32 2.75
CA CYS A 426 -5.16 1.99 4.03
C CYS A 426 -6.45 2.46 4.71
N ALA A 427 -7.35 3.09 3.96
CA ALA A 427 -8.65 3.55 4.45
C ALA A 427 -9.52 2.37 4.94
N ARG A 428 -9.60 1.28 4.17
CA ARG A 428 -10.30 0.05 4.57
C ARG A 428 -9.66 -0.60 5.80
N GLY A 429 -8.34 -0.50 5.95
CA GLY A 429 -7.64 -0.98 7.14
C GLY A 429 -8.10 -0.26 8.43
N ILE A 430 -8.47 1.03 8.34
CA ILE A 430 -9.07 1.77 9.46
C ILE A 430 -10.53 1.37 9.67
N GLU A 431 -11.31 1.20 8.60
CA GLU A 431 -12.70 0.73 8.69
C GLU A 431 -12.78 -0.66 9.35
N ASP A 432 -11.93 -1.60 8.95
CA ASP A 432 -11.85 -2.94 9.54
C ASP A 432 -11.47 -2.88 11.03
N GLN A 433 -10.53 -1.99 11.39
CA GLN A 433 -10.22 -1.72 12.81
C GLN A 433 -11.42 -1.16 13.58
N SER A 434 -12.25 -0.33 12.94
CA SER A 434 -13.44 0.24 13.59
C SER A 434 -14.51 -0.80 13.92
N LYS A 435 -14.52 -1.93 13.20
CA LYS A 435 -15.41 -3.07 13.47
C LYS A 435 -14.91 -3.96 14.61
N LEU A 436 -13.61 -3.90 14.91
CA LEU A 436 -12.93 -4.76 15.88
C LEU A 436 -12.60 -4.05 17.21
N SER A 437 -12.38 -2.73 17.19
CA SER A 437 -11.85 -1.98 18.33
C SER A 437 -12.92 -1.65 19.37
N LEU A 438 -12.59 -1.88 20.65
CA LEU A 438 -13.36 -1.40 21.80
C LEU A 438 -12.89 -0.01 22.29
N ASN A 439 -11.70 0.45 21.85
CA ASN A 439 -11.11 1.74 22.24
C ASN A 439 -11.11 2.72 21.06
N ASN A 440 -11.99 3.72 21.13
CA ASN A 440 -12.17 4.70 20.07
C ASN A 440 -11.03 5.73 19.99
N ASP A 441 -10.35 6.06 21.09
CA ASP A 441 -9.34 7.14 21.09
C ASP A 441 -8.06 6.71 20.36
N LEU A 442 -7.62 5.46 20.57
CA LEU A 442 -6.49 4.90 19.85
C LEU A 442 -6.81 4.74 18.34
N LEU A 443 -8.03 4.34 18.01
CA LEU A 443 -8.50 4.25 16.62
C LEU A 443 -8.48 5.63 15.95
N LEU A 444 -8.97 6.67 16.64
CA LEU A 444 -8.96 8.04 16.13
C LEU A 444 -7.54 8.56 15.89
N GLY A 445 -6.60 8.26 16.79
CA GLY A 445 -5.19 8.61 16.59
C GLY A 445 -4.60 7.97 15.33
N ARG A 446 -4.96 6.71 15.02
CA ARG A 446 -4.53 6.03 13.79
C ARG A 446 -5.24 6.56 12.55
N ALA A 447 -6.55 6.78 12.63
CA ALA A 447 -7.35 7.36 11.56
C ALA A 447 -6.83 8.76 11.18
N SER A 448 -6.43 9.57 12.17
CA SER A 448 -5.83 10.89 11.95
C SER A 448 -4.54 10.79 11.14
N ARG A 449 -3.64 9.84 11.47
CA ARG A 449 -2.39 9.62 10.70
C ARG A 449 -2.62 9.21 9.25
N VAL A 450 -3.67 8.42 8.98
CA VAL A 450 -4.05 8.06 7.61
C VAL A 450 -4.65 9.27 6.90
N PHE A 451 -5.52 10.02 7.59
CA PHE A 451 -6.17 11.21 7.08
C PHE A 451 -5.20 12.38 6.83
N ASP A 452 -4.09 12.47 7.57
CA ASP A 452 -3.03 13.48 7.37
C ASP A 452 -2.50 13.49 5.93
N PHE A 453 -2.54 12.35 5.22
CA PHE A 453 -2.18 12.29 3.80
C PHE A 453 -3.08 13.18 2.92
N LEU A 454 -4.35 13.35 3.28
CA LEU A 454 -5.32 14.19 2.55
C LEU A 454 -5.28 15.65 3.00
N ARG A 455 -4.60 15.97 4.11
CA ARG A 455 -4.49 17.34 4.64
C ARG A 455 -3.41 18.15 3.93
N TRP A 456 -2.35 17.50 3.47
CA TRP A 456 -1.19 18.16 2.89
C TRP A 456 -1.12 17.98 1.38
N GLU A 457 -0.84 19.09 0.69
CA GLU A 457 -0.76 19.13 -0.76
C GLU A 457 0.56 18.49 -1.25
N THR A 458 0.52 17.20 -1.59
CA THR A 458 1.69 16.43 -2.04
C THR A 458 1.59 16.04 -3.53
N PRO A 459 2.71 15.86 -4.25
CA PRO A 459 2.71 15.36 -5.62
C PRO A 459 2.00 14.00 -5.78
N GLU A 460 2.16 13.12 -4.79
CA GLU A 460 1.52 11.80 -4.74
C GLU A 460 0.00 11.92 -4.65
N LEU A 461 -0.49 12.82 -3.79
CA LEU A 461 -1.92 13.09 -3.64
C LEU A 461 -2.52 13.61 -4.95
N ARG A 462 -1.86 14.57 -5.62
CA ARG A 462 -2.33 15.10 -6.91
C ARG A 462 -2.43 14.02 -7.98
N ARG A 463 -1.45 13.11 -8.03
CA ARG A 463 -1.47 11.97 -8.97
C ARG A 463 -2.66 11.04 -8.69
N ILE A 464 -2.91 10.71 -7.43
CA ILE A 464 -4.03 9.83 -7.04
C ILE A 464 -5.37 10.50 -7.32
N CYS A 465 -5.49 11.80 -7.02
CA CYS A 465 -6.68 12.60 -7.28
C CYS A 465 -6.94 12.82 -8.79
N GLY A 466 -5.91 12.78 -9.64
CA GLY A 466 -6.01 13.01 -11.09
C GLY A 466 -6.45 11.79 -11.91
N ASN A 467 -6.26 10.56 -11.42
CA ASN A 467 -6.65 9.34 -12.14
C ASN A 467 -8.12 9.00 -11.85
N PHE A 468 -8.99 9.27 -12.83
CA PHE A 468 -10.39 9.62 -12.57
C PHE A 468 -11.41 8.47 -12.47
N GLN A 469 -11.03 7.19 -12.38
CA GLN A 469 -12.04 6.15 -12.67
C GLN A 469 -12.91 5.68 -11.51
N THR A 470 -12.46 5.67 -10.25
CA THR A 470 -13.28 5.02 -9.20
C THR A 470 -12.78 5.39 -7.81
N ASN A 471 -13.16 6.55 -7.27
CA ASN A 471 -12.74 6.92 -5.92
C ASN A 471 -13.60 6.21 -4.84
N MET A 472 -13.50 4.88 -4.80
CA MET A 472 -14.19 3.97 -3.86
C MET A 472 -13.86 4.26 -2.39
N TRP A 473 -12.74 4.94 -2.10
CA TRP A 473 -12.35 5.30 -0.74
C TRP A 473 -13.15 6.51 -0.20
N ARG A 474 -13.87 7.24 -1.06
CA ARG A 474 -14.75 8.35 -0.66
C ARG A 474 -15.94 7.91 0.20
N SER A 475 -16.40 6.68 0.00
CA SER A 475 -17.50 6.07 0.76
C SER A 475 -17.03 5.31 2.00
N VAL A 476 -15.73 5.06 2.15
CA VAL A 476 -15.18 4.32 3.29
C VAL A 476 -15.15 5.23 4.53
N PRO A 477 -15.72 4.82 5.67
CA PRO A 477 -15.69 5.61 6.89
C PRO A 477 -14.34 5.46 7.62
N PHE A 478 -13.43 6.39 7.37
CA PHE A 478 -12.11 6.43 8.03
C PHE A 478 -11.71 7.84 8.49
N VAL A 479 -12.49 8.86 8.16
CA VAL A 479 -12.15 10.26 8.44
C VAL A 479 -12.60 10.63 9.86
N PRO A 480 -11.71 11.15 10.72
CA PRO A 480 -12.12 11.61 12.05
C PRO A 480 -13.13 12.77 11.97
N ALA A 481 -14.29 12.60 12.59
CA ALA A 481 -15.29 13.65 12.71
C ALA A 481 -15.05 14.53 13.94
N GLN A 482 -15.48 15.78 13.86
CA GLN A 482 -15.61 16.65 15.03
C GLN A 482 -16.67 16.07 15.96
N TYR A 483 -16.34 15.94 17.25
CA TYR A 483 -17.21 15.33 18.25
C TYR A 483 -17.11 16.10 19.56
N SER A 484 -18.26 16.37 20.19
CA SER A 484 -18.36 17.02 21.51
C SER A 484 -18.93 16.04 22.52
N ASP A 485 -18.21 15.82 23.63
CA ASP A 485 -18.71 15.02 24.76
C ASP A 485 -19.75 15.77 25.62
N ARG A 486 -19.91 17.09 25.40
CA ARG A 486 -20.95 17.89 26.05
C ARG A 486 -22.32 17.52 25.53
N ASN A 487 -23.33 17.50 26.39
CA ASN A 487 -24.71 17.20 26.02
C ASN A 487 -25.68 18.27 26.57
N ASP A 488 -25.15 19.47 26.77
CA ASP A 488 -25.81 20.51 27.56
C ASP A 488 -26.81 21.31 26.71
N THR A 489 -26.64 21.26 25.38
CA THR A 489 -27.44 21.99 24.39
C THR A 489 -28.09 21.06 23.38
N LEU A 490 -29.20 21.49 22.77
CA LEU A 490 -29.83 20.78 21.64
C LEU A 490 -28.85 20.62 20.46
N ARG A 491 -27.97 21.62 20.27
CA ARG A 491 -26.94 21.59 19.24
C ARG A 491 -25.93 20.49 19.47
N ASP A 492 -25.38 20.40 20.69
CA ASP A 492 -24.38 19.39 21.03
C ASP A 492 -24.93 17.96 20.89
N SER A 493 -26.16 17.73 21.37
CA SER A 493 -26.82 16.42 21.28
C SER A 493 -27.08 16.01 19.83
N THR A 494 -27.60 16.92 19.01
CA THR A 494 -27.88 16.63 17.59
C THR A 494 -26.59 16.42 16.78
N MET A 495 -25.55 17.23 17.02
CA MET A 495 -24.26 17.05 16.36
C MET A 495 -23.64 15.69 16.69
N ARG A 496 -23.80 15.23 17.93
CA ARG A 496 -23.37 13.90 18.37
C ARG A 496 -24.14 12.80 17.65
N ASP A 497 -25.46 12.91 17.56
CA ASP A 497 -26.31 11.90 16.92
C ASP A 497 -26.04 11.76 15.41
N ASN A 498 -25.56 12.83 14.77
CA ASN A 498 -25.12 12.84 13.37
C ASN A 498 -23.75 12.17 13.13
N VAL A 499 -23.01 11.81 14.18
CA VAL A 499 -21.70 11.17 14.08
C VAL A 499 -21.82 9.70 14.52
N PRO A 500 -21.32 8.74 13.71
CA PRO A 500 -21.32 7.34 14.10
C PRO A 500 -20.58 7.10 15.44
N LYS A 501 -20.93 6.03 16.17
CA LYS A 501 -20.35 5.71 17.49
C LYS A 501 -18.81 5.58 17.49
N ASN A 502 -18.23 5.13 16.38
CA ASN A 502 -16.77 5.03 16.20
C ASN A 502 -16.11 6.38 15.87
N ARG A 503 -16.89 7.46 15.74
CA ARG A 503 -16.47 8.83 15.40
C ARG A 503 -15.76 8.97 14.05
N LEU A 504 -15.96 8.00 13.16
CA LEU A 504 -15.41 8.00 11.80
C LEU A 504 -16.51 8.20 10.77
N ILE A 505 -16.27 9.10 9.83
CA ILE A 505 -17.20 9.42 8.75
C ILE A 505 -16.55 9.14 7.39
N SER A 506 -17.37 9.04 6.35
CA SER A 506 -16.88 9.00 4.98
C SER A 506 -16.48 10.41 4.55
N LEU A 507 -15.59 10.50 3.57
CA LEU A 507 -15.14 11.81 3.09
C LEU A 507 -16.31 12.63 2.50
N PHE A 508 -17.32 11.98 1.94
CA PHE A 508 -18.47 12.63 1.30
C PHE A 508 -19.59 13.05 2.24
N SER A 509 -19.60 12.53 3.48
CA SER A 509 -20.57 12.97 4.48
C SER A 509 -20.10 14.20 5.27
N GLY A 510 -18.79 14.48 5.29
CA GLY A 510 -18.21 15.58 6.06
C GLY A 510 -18.33 16.96 5.40
N VAL A 511 -18.57 17.97 6.22
CA VAL A 511 -18.56 19.40 5.88
C VAL A 511 -17.44 20.11 6.62
N LEU A 512 -16.92 21.22 6.07
CA LEU A 512 -15.88 22.02 6.75
C LEU A 512 -16.42 22.64 8.06
N PRO A 513 -15.57 22.76 9.11
CA PRO A 513 -15.95 23.38 10.39
C PRO A 513 -16.46 24.82 10.30
N GLU A 514 -16.11 25.55 9.24
CA GLU A 514 -16.57 26.93 9.03
C GLU A 514 -18.09 27.04 8.77
N TYR A 515 -18.74 25.95 8.34
CA TYR A 515 -20.18 25.91 8.06
C TYR A 515 -20.99 25.29 9.19
N VAL A 516 -20.42 25.08 10.38
CA VAL A 516 -21.13 24.41 11.48
C VAL A 516 -22.44 25.14 11.81
N ASP A 517 -22.42 26.47 11.87
CA ASP A 517 -23.60 27.26 12.25
C ASP A 517 -24.77 27.18 11.26
N ILE A 518 -24.60 26.63 10.05
CA ILE A 518 -25.66 26.60 9.02
C ILE A 518 -26.15 25.18 8.67
N CYS A 519 -25.53 24.13 9.19
CA CYS A 519 -25.95 22.76 8.89
C CYS A 519 -25.66 21.73 9.99
N TRP A 520 -25.45 22.15 11.24
CA TRP A 520 -25.08 21.24 12.34
C TRP A 520 -26.10 20.14 12.62
N SER A 521 -27.37 20.36 12.28
CA SER A 521 -28.41 19.32 12.45
C SER A 521 -28.48 18.31 11.30
N GLN A 522 -27.76 18.53 10.19
CA GLN A 522 -27.95 17.75 8.95
C GLN A 522 -26.72 16.95 8.52
N LYS A 523 -25.51 17.39 8.89
CA LYS A 523 -24.25 16.78 8.43
C LYS A 523 -23.20 16.73 9.55
N PRO A 524 -22.35 15.71 9.58
CA PRO A 524 -21.16 15.70 10.41
C PRO A 524 -20.06 16.61 9.83
N PHE A 525 -19.12 17.03 10.68
CA PHE A 525 -18.02 17.93 10.30
C PHE A 525 -16.67 17.24 10.41
N PHE A 526 -15.74 17.67 9.56
CA PHE A 526 -14.36 17.21 9.67
C PHE A 526 -13.73 17.70 10.96
N ARG A 527 -12.99 16.84 11.67
CA ARG A 527 -12.17 17.30 12.80
C ARG A 527 -11.06 18.25 12.32
N GLU A 528 -10.48 17.96 11.16
CA GLU A 528 -9.45 18.76 10.52
C GLU A 528 -9.74 18.85 9.01
N ALA A 529 -9.51 20.01 8.41
CA ALA A 529 -9.84 20.23 7.01
C ALA A 529 -8.87 19.47 6.06
N PRO A 530 -9.38 18.79 5.02
CA PRO A 530 -8.55 18.26 3.94
C PRO A 530 -8.01 19.40 3.05
N CYS A 531 -7.00 19.11 2.22
CA CYS A 531 -6.40 20.10 1.34
C CYS A 531 -7.36 20.54 0.21
N LYS A 532 -7.00 21.63 -0.49
CA LYS A 532 -7.82 22.20 -1.58
C LYS A 532 -8.08 21.21 -2.71
N THR A 533 -7.09 20.38 -3.07
CA THR A 533 -7.24 19.36 -4.12
C THR A 533 -8.30 18.33 -3.74
N VAL A 534 -8.30 17.82 -2.51
CA VAL A 534 -9.32 16.88 -2.03
C VAL A 534 -10.68 17.55 -1.91
N LEU A 535 -10.72 18.80 -1.43
CA LEU A 535 -11.94 19.59 -1.30
C LEU A 535 -12.63 19.85 -2.65
N SER A 536 -11.87 20.10 -3.73
CA SER A 536 -12.42 20.27 -5.08
C SER A 536 -13.12 19.03 -5.64
N LEU A 537 -12.85 17.86 -5.06
CA LEU A 537 -13.44 16.59 -5.48
C LEU A 537 -14.75 16.23 -4.77
N LEU A 538 -15.10 16.96 -3.70
CA LEU A 538 -16.33 16.74 -2.94
C LEU A 538 -17.52 17.38 -3.65
N PRO A 539 -18.75 16.82 -3.62
CA PRO A 539 -19.95 17.47 -4.15
C PRO A 539 -20.57 18.38 -3.07
N PRO A 540 -20.99 19.63 -3.39
CA PRO A 540 -20.95 20.31 -4.69
C PRO A 540 -19.61 20.99 -5.00
N GLY A 541 -18.64 20.90 -4.09
CA GLY A 541 -17.30 21.47 -4.20
C GLY A 541 -16.88 22.08 -2.87
N TYR A 542 -15.59 22.04 -2.57
CA TYR A 542 -14.98 22.79 -1.47
C TYR A 542 -15.49 22.45 -0.06
N GLY A 543 -16.08 21.27 0.14
CA GLY A 543 -16.62 20.86 1.45
C GLY A 543 -17.75 21.75 1.97
N ARG A 544 -18.49 22.38 1.05
CA ARG A 544 -19.62 23.27 1.34
C ARG A 544 -20.94 22.49 1.45
N PRO A 545 -21.89 22.92 2.30
CA PRO A 545 -23.23 22.34 2.32
C PRO A 545 -24.01 22.73 1.06
N THR A 546 -24.86 21.81 0.57
CA THR A 546 -25.79 22.14 -0.52
C THR A 546 -26.90 23.07 -0.04
N ALA A 547 -27.53 23.81 -0.96
CA ALA A 547 -28.69 24.65 -0.63
C ALA A 547 -29.79 23.84 0.08
N GLN A 548 -30.07 22.62 -0.41
CA GLN A 548 -31.04 21.72 0.20
C GLN A 548 -30.67 21.35 1.65
N THR A 549 -29.39 21.12 1.94
CA THR A 549 -28.93 20.84 3.32
C THR A 549 -29.20 22.02 4.25
N VAL A 550 -28.98 23.25 3.80
CA VAL A 550 -29.24 24.46 4.61
C VAL A 550 -30.74 24.70 4.79
N ILE A 551 -31.55 24.44 3.76
CA ILE A 551 -33.02 24.52 3.87
C ILE A 551 -33.55 23.47 4.87
N SER A 552 -33.08 22.22 4.79
CA SER A 552 -33.44 21.19 5.77
C SER A 552 -32.96 21.54 7.19
N HIS A 553 -31.84 22.24 7.32
CA HIS A 553 -31.38 22.77 8.60
C HIS A 553 -32.37 23.80 9.17
N LEU A 554 -32.79 24.79 8.37
CA LEU A 554 -33.78 25.78 8.78
C LEU A 554 -35.12 25.15 9.18
N GLN A 555 -35.59 24.14 8.44
CA GLN A 555 -36.78 23.36 8.79
C GLN A 555 -36.62 22.68 10.15
N PHE A 556 -35.46 22.08 10.41
CA PHE A 556 -35.16 21.47 11.70
C PHE A 556 -35.22 22.51 12.83
N LEU A 557 -34.63 23.70 12.65
CA LEU A 557 -34.68 24.78 13.66
C LEU A 557 -36.13 25.18 13.96
N SER A 558 -36.95 25.34 12.92
CA SER A 558 -38.36 25.67 13.05
C SER A 558 -39.16 24.57 13.75
N GLN A 559 -38.98 23.30 13.38
CA GLN A 559 -39.68 22.16 14.01
C GLN A 559 -39.29 21.99 15.49
N LYS A 560 -38.03 22.26 15.83
CA LYS A 560 -37.51 22.12 17.19
C LYS A 560 -37.62 23.40 18.02
N ARG A 561 -38.28 24.45 17.52
CA ARG A 561 -38.39 25.76 18.18
C ARG A 561 -38.85 25.72 19.64
N ARG A 562 -39.76 24.80 19.98
CA ARG A 562 -40.27 24.60 21.35
C ARG A 562 -39.28 23.93 22.30
N GLN A 563 -38.27 23.22 21.79
CA GLN A 563 -37.27 22.47 22.57
C GLN A 563 -36.03 23.30 22.90
N ILE A 564 -35.86 24.47 22.28
CA ILE A 564 -34.70 25.35 22.47
C ILE A 564 -34.80 26.09 23.80
N ALA A 565 -33.74 26.15 24.63
CA ALA A 565 -33.80 26.93 25.87
C ALA A 565 -33.78 28.44 25.57
N SER A 566 -34.43 29.26 26.40
CA SER A 566 -34.53 30.71 26.13
C SER A 566 -33.16 31.39 26.11
N ALA A 567 -32.18 30.86 26.86
CA ALA A 567 -30.79 31.32 26.84
C ALA A 567 -30.09 31.09 25.49
N GLU A 568 -30.58 30.18 24.66
CA GLU A 568 -29.97 29.83 23.37
C GLU A 568 -30.56 30.63 22.20
N PHE A 569 -31.67 31.36 22.40
CA PHE A 569 -32.36 32.11 21.34
C PHE A 569 -31.42 33.00 20.51
N PRO A 570 -30.50 33.80 21.11
CA PRO A 570 -29.60 34.65 20.32
C PRO A 570 -28.71 33.85 19.36
N SER A 571 -28.19 32.71 19.82
CA SER A 571 -27.34 31.81 19.01
C SER A 571 -28.13 31.16 17.87
N PHE A 572 -29.37 30.74 18.13
CA PHE A 572 -30.25 30.17 17.12
C PHE A 572 -30.68 31.20 16.06
N ILE A 573 -31.02 32.42 16.48
CA ILE A 573 -31.36 33.52 15.55
C ILE A 573 -30.13 33.88 14.70
N ALA A 574 -28.94 33.92 15.29
CA ALA A 574 -27.71 34.13 14.56
C ALA A 574 -27.44 33.03 13.52
N SER A 575 -27.69 31.76 13.89
CA SER A 575 -27.59 30.59 13.01
C SER A 575 -28.60 30.67 11.84
N ALA A 576 -29.86 31.03 12.11
CA ALA A 576 -30.86 31.25 11.05
C ALA A 576 -30.46 32.39 10.10
N LYS A 577 -30.01 33.54 10.64
CA LYS A 577 -29.49 34.65 9.83
C LYS A 577 -28.24 34.25 9.01
N ALA A 578 -27.36 33.41 9.55
CA ALA A 578 -26.21 32.87 8.82
C ALA A 578 -26.66 31.97 7.66
N CYS A 579 -27.71 31.16 7.84
CA CYS A 579 -28.32 30.37 6.76
C CYS A 579 -28.84 31.29 5.64
N TYR A 580 -29.58 32.35 5.98
CA TYR A 580 -30.09 33.29 4.98
C TYR A 580 -28.95 34.00 4.22
N ARG A 581 -27.90 34.45 4.90
CA ARG A 581 -26.71 35.02 4.23
C ARG A 581 -26.07 34.03 3.26
N TYR A 582 -25.92 32.77 3.68
CA TYR A 582 -25.35 31.73 2.83
C TYR A 582 -26.21 31.50 1.58
N LEU A 583 -27.53 31.33 1.75
CA LEU A 583 -28.47 31.12 0.65
C LEU A 583 -28.52 32.31 -0.31
N GLN A 584 -28.49 33.55 0.21
CA GLN A 584 -28.46 34.76 -0.60
C GLN A 584 -27.18 34.85 -1.46
N ASN A 585 -26.03 34.50 -0.87
CA ASN A 585 -24.74 34.53 -1.57
C ASN A 585 -24.61 33.47 -2.67
N LEU A 586 -25.47 32.44 -2.70
CA LEU A 586 -25.51 31.50 -3.82
C LEU A 586 -26.02 32.15 -5.11
N GLY A 587 -26.80 33.25 -5.02
CA GLY A 587 -27.26 34.02 -6.17
C GLY A 587 -28.15 33.26 -7.15
N GLN A 588 -28.70 32.11 -6.75
CA GLN A 588 -29.54 31.25 -7.58
C GLN A 588 -30.98 31.24 -7.07
N ARG A 589 -31.94 30.93 -7.94
CA ARG A 589 -33.34 30.68 -7.56
C ARG A 589 -33.41 29.41 -6.72
N LEU A 590 -34.18 29.44 -5.63
CA LEU A 590 -34.32 28.32 -4.71
C LEU A 590 -35.77 27.86 -4.67
N ASP A 591 -36.00 26.59 -4.95
CA ASP A 591 -37.32 25.98 -4.87
C ASP A 591 -37.59 25.55 -3.41
N ILE A 592 -38.20 26.44 -2.64
CA ILE A 592 -38.66 26.17 -1.29
C ILE A 592 -40.16 25.88 -1.33
N PRO A 593 -40.62 24.74 -0.79
CA PRO A 593 -42.04 24.45 -0.67
C PRO A 593 -42.77 25.56 0.09
N GLU A 594 -43.90 26.00 -0.47
CA GLU A 594 -44.61 27.21 -0.02
C GLU A 594 -45.10 27.15 1.43
N ASP A 595 -45.33 25.94 1.94
CA ASP A 595 -45.88 25.62 3.26
C ASP A 595 -44.83 25.57 4.38
N HIS A 596 -43.54 25.52 4.06
CA HIS A 596 -42.50 25.37 5.07
C HIS A 596 -42.22 26.66 5.84
N GLU A 597 -42.44 26.63 7.15
CA GLU A 597 -42.17 27.72 8.11
C GLU A 597 -40.66 27.92 8.37
N ILE A 598 -39.89 28.40 7.39
CA ILE A 598 -38.42 28.56 7.50
C ILE A 598 -37.96 30.00 7.72
N TRP A 599 -38.87 30.98 7.65
CA TRP A 599 -38.53 32.40 7.73
C TRP A 599 -38.80 32.95 9.13
N PHE A 600 -37.75 33.38 9.83
CA PHE A 600 -37.87 33.96 11.16
C PHE A 600 -38.18 35.47 11.06
N ASN A 601 -39.47 35.80 11.12
CA ASN A 601 -40.04 37.13 10.90
C ASN A 601 -40.35 37.83 12.24
N THR A 602 -39.46 38.70 12.72
CA THR A 602 -39.66 39.44 13.98
C THR A 602 -38.97 40.81 13.95
N ASP A 603 -39.49 41.74 14.75
CA ASP A 603 -38.84 43.03 15.01
C ASP A 603 -38.07 43.07 16.34
N GLU A 604 -38.20 42.01 17.15
CA GLU A 604 -37.53 41.93 18.44
C GLU A 604 -36.12 41.32 18.30
N GLU A 605 -35.10 42.04 18.76
CA GLU A 605 -33.73 41.50 18.81
C GLU A 605 -33.58 40.36 19.84
N SER A 606 -34.37 40.40 20.91
CA SER A 606 -34.40 39.42 21.99
C SER A 606 -35.83 38.99 22.30
N PRO A 607 -36.41 38.08 21.49
CA PRO A 607 -37.82 37.75 21.57
C PRO A 607 -38.16 36.95 22.82
N SER A 608 -39.38 37.18 23.35
CA SER A 608 -39.96 36.30 24.35
C SER A 608 -40.20 34.88 23.80
N ARG A 609 -40.46 33.90 24.67
CA ARG A 609 -40.75 32.51 24.27
C ARG A 609 -41.93 32.41 23.29
N GLU A 610 -42.98 33.18 23.54
CA GLU A 610 -44.18 33.19 22.71
C GLU A 610 -43.88 33.81 21.34
N VAL A 611 -43.21 34.95 21.32
CA VAL A 611 -42.79 35.63 20.08
C VAL A 611 -41.87 34.71 19.26
N PHE A 612 -40.85 34.12 19.87
CA PHE A 612 -39.92 33.21 19.20
C PHE A 612 -40.62 32.02 18.53
N ASN A 613 -41.61 31.43 19.18
CA ASN A 613 -42.33 30.27 18.66
C ASN A 613 -43.29 30.61 17.50
N ASN A 614 -43.85 31.83 17.50
CA ASN A 614 -44.86 32.26 16.53
C ASN A 614 -44.27 33.10 15.37
N SER A 615 -42.99 33.47 15.45
CA SER A 615 -42.30 34.27 14.42
C SER A 615 -41.83 33.47 13.20
N TRP A 616 -42.02 32.14 13.16
CA TRP A 616 -41.63 31.32 12.02
C TRP A 616 -42.76 31.28 10.98
N VAL A 617 -42.48 31.77 9.77
CA VAL A 617 -43.46 31.99 8.71
C VAL A 617 -43.07 31.24 7.45
N SER A 618 -44.06 30.80 6.69
CA SER A 618 -43.86 30.14 5.40
C SER A 618 -43.72 31.14 4.26
N THR A 619 -43.14 30.70 3.14
CA THR A 619 -43.03 31.53 1.93
C THR A 619 -44.41 31.97 1.43
N MET A 620 -45.45 31.13 1.58
CA MET A 620 -46.84 31.44 1.21
C MET A 620 -47.44 32.60 2.03
N ASN A 621 -47.04 32.72 3.30
CA ASN A 621 -47.61 33.67 4.24
C ASN A 621 -46.78 34.96 4.36
N LEU A 622 -45.66 35.07 3.66
CA LEU A 622 -44.88 36.31 3.55
C LEU A 622 -45.21 37.06 2.28
N CYS A 623 -45.26 38.39 2.38
CA CYS A 623 -45.39 39.24 1.22
C CYS A 623 -44.52 40.50 1.34
N LEU A 624 -43.81 40.82 0.25
CA LEU A 624 -42.99 42.02 0.11
C LEU A 624 -43.87 43.19 -0.35
N GLY A 625 -43.59 44.39 0.16
CA GLY A 625 -44.35 45.60 -0.19
C GLY A 625 -45.65 45.80 0.60
N LEU A 626 -46.00 44.88 1.51
CA LEU A 626 -47.00 45.13 2.55
C LEU A 626 -46.38 45.95 3.69
N GLU A 627 -47.17 46.86 4.26
CA GLU A 627 -46.78 47.68 5.42
C GLU A 627 -47.46 47.22 6.73
N TYR A 628 -48.33 46.21 6.64
CA TYR A 628 -49.14 45.70 7.75
C TYR A 628 -49.37 44.19 7.59
N ASP A 629 -49.84 43.52 8.64
CA ASP A 629 -50.24 42.12 8.58
C ASP A 629 -51.71 42.03 8.13
N SER A 630 -52.01 41.18 7.14
CA SER A 630 -53.36 40.99 6.58
C SER A 630 -53.81 39.54 6.76
N ARG A 631 -54.74 39.28 7.69
CA ARG A 631 -55.27 37.92 8.00
C ARG A 631 -54.15 36.88 8.13
N ASN A 632 -53.81 36.17 7.05
CA ASN A 632 -52.78 35.13 6.99
C ASN A 632 -51.44 35.62 6.43
N LEU A 633 -51.41 36.76 5.75
CA LEU A 633 -50.21 37.41 5.24
C LEU A 633 -49.52 38.25 6.31
N GLN A 634 -48.20 38.13 6.34
CA GLN A 634 -47.32 38.96 7.12
C GLN A 634 -46.37 39.75 6.22
N TYR A 635 -46.09 40.98 6.59
CA TYR A 635 -45.04 41.75 5.95
C TYR A 635 -43.65 41.29 6.43
N ALA A 636 -42.63 41.56 5.62
CA ALA A 636 -41.24 41.29 5.99
C ALA A 636 -40.76 42.28 7.05
N ARG A 637 -40.64 41.79 8.30
CA ARG A 637 -40.14 42.53 9.46
C ARG A 637 -38.64 42.78 9.36
N SER A 638 -38.11 43.63 10.24
CA SER A 638 -36.70 44.08 10.23
C SER A 638 -35.68 42.94 10.21
N SER A 639 -35.98 41.78 10.81
CA SER A 639 -35.13 40.59 10.75
C SER A 639 -34.89 40.06 9.33
N LEU A 640 -35.86 40.22 8.44
CA LEU A 640 -35.87 39.71 7.07
C LEU A 640 -35.61 40.79 6.01
N GLN A 641 -35.73 42.08 6.34
CA GLN A 641 -35.52 43.19 5.39
C GLN A 641 -34.12 43.20 4.76
N THR A 642 -33.09 42.71 5.46
CA THR A 642 -31.73 42.56 4.90
C THR A 642 -31.60 41.44 3.86
N PHE A 643 -32.65 40.62 3.71
CA PHE A 643 -32.70 39.44 2.85
C PHE A 643 -33.79 39.52 1.76
N VAL A 644 -34.27 40.72 1.40
CA VAL A 644 -35.33 40.92 0.38
C VAL A 644 -34.96 40.27 -0.96
N ALA A 645 -33.69 40.37 -1.38
CA ALA A 645 -33.22 39.73 -2.62
C ALA A 645 -33.33 38.19 -2.56
N LEU A 646 -33.01 37.59 -1.41
CA LEU A 646 -33.23 36.16 -1.19
C LEU A 646 -34.71 35.81 -1.24
N LEU A 647 -35.57 36.57 -0.55
CA LEU A 647 -37.02 36.33 -0.55
C LEU A 647 -37.61 36.35 -1.97
N GLN A 648 -37.19 37.32 -2.80
CA GLN A 648 -37.57 37.38 -4.21
C GLN A 648 -37.10 36.14 -5.00
N ASN A 649 -35.87 35.68 -4.76
CA ASN A 649 -35.32 34.46 -5.38
C ASN A 649 -36.01 33.17 -4.90
N CYS A 650 -36.77 33.22 -3.81
CA CYS A 650 -37.53 32.12 -3.24
C CYS A 650 -39.03 32.20 -3.57
N ASN A 651 -39.42 33.02 -4.56
CA ASN A 651 -40.81 33.23 -4.99
C ASN A 651 -41.72 33.83 -3.90
N VAL A 652 -41.18 34.56 -2.92
CA VAL A 652 -42.01 35.37 -2.02
C VAL A 652 -42.70 36.44 -2.84
N ARG A 653 -44.02 36.53 -2.70
CA ARG A 653 -44.85 37.42 -3.52
C ARG A 653 -44.58 38.88 -3.17
N THR A 654 -44.65 39.76 -4.17
CA THR A 654 -44.50 41.21 -3.97
C THR A 654 -45.79 41.90 -4.37
N ILE A 655 -46.43 42.60 -3.44
CA ILE A 655 -47.61 43.42 -3.74
C ILE A 655 -47.18 44.68 -4.49
N ARG A 656 -47.96 45.01 -5.51
CA ARG A 656 -47.91 46.30 -6.20
C ARG A 656 -49.07 47.15 -5.72
N GLY A 657 -48.76 48.17 -4.92
CA GLY A 657 -49.74 49.12 -4.41
C GLY A 657 -50.29 50.06 -5.50
N PRO A 658 -51.45 50.69 -5.27
CA PRO A 658 -51.98 51.72 -6.18
C PRO A 658 -50.99 52.89 -6.31
N ILE A 659 -50.75 53.35 -7.54
CA ILE A 659 -49.86 54.48 -7.82
C ILE A 659 -50.57 55.78 -7.41
N ALA A 660 -50.15 56.37 -6.28
CA ALA A 660 -50.72 57.62 -5.77
C ALA A 660 -50.78 58.68 -6.88
N ARG A 661 -51.99 59.14 -7.20
CA ARG A 661 -52.18 60.24 -8.14
C ARG A 661 -51.96 61.56 -7.40
N PRO A 662 -51.44 62.61 -8.05
CA PRO A 662 -51.35 63.92 -7.43
C PRO A 662 -52.76 64.41 -7.05
N PRO A 663 -52.93 65.10 -5.91
CA PRO A 663 -54.22 65.61 -5.50
C PRO A 663 -54.75 66.59 -6.56
N PRO A 664 -56.09 66.64 -6.76
CA PRO A 664 -56.67 67.75 -7.51
C PRO A 664 -56.23 69.05 -6.82
N VAL A 665 -55.39 69.83 -7.50
CA VAL A 665 -54.77 71.03 -6.96
C VAL A 665 -55.88 72.05 -6.67
N PRO A 666 -56.03 72.56 -5.43
CA PRO A 666 -56.90 73.69 -5.17
C PRO A 666 -56.41 74.88 -5.98
N ARG A 667 -57.32 75.55 -6.69
CA ARG A 667 -56.99 76.80 -7.40
C ARG A 667 -56.70 77.89 -6.37
N ASN A 668 -55.44 78.02 -5.97
CA ASN A 668 -55.00 79.11 -5.12
C ASN A 668 -54.96 80.43 -5.91
N GLY A 669 -55.81 81.36 -5.47
CA GLY A 669 -55.82 82.79 -5.78
C GLY A 669 -56.70 83.46 -4.72
N ASP A 670 -56.46 84.74 -4.40
CA ASP A 670 -57.14 85.49 -3.35
C ASP A 670 -58.64 85.17 -3.20
N MET A 671 -59.10 84.96 -1.95
CA MET A 671 -60.49 84.60 -1.62
C MET A 671 -61.50 85.45 -2.42
N PRO A 672 -62.18 84.88 -3.42
CA PRO A 672 -63.13 85.63 -4.22
C PRO A 672 -64.31 86.06 -3.34
N TYR A 673 -64.99 87.16 -3.69
CA TYR A 673 -66.16 87.66 -2.97
C TYR A 673 -67.24 86.56 -2.76
N SER A 674 -67.36 85.62 -3.70
CA SER A 674 -68.24 84.45 -3.59
C SER A 674 -67.92 83.55 -2.40
N ALA A 675 -66.64 83.36 -2.04
CA ALA A 675 -66.24 82.56 -0.90
C ALA A 675 -66.60 83.24 0.43
N VAL A 676 -66.46 84.57 0.51
CA VAL A 676 -66.93 85.36 1.66
C VAL A 676 -68.44 85.27 1.81
N LEU A 677 -69.17 85.34 0.69
CA LEU A 677 -70.63 85.22 0.67
C LEU A 677 -71.10 83.82 1.14
N LEU A 678 -70.47 82.75 0.66
CA LEU A 678 -70.76 81.38 1.08
C LEU A 678 -70.45 81.15 2.57
N ALA A 679 -69.34 81.68 3.06
CA ALA A 679 -69.03 81.66 4.49
C ALA A 679 -70.10 82.36 5.35
N GLN A 680 -70.67 83.46 4.84
CA GLN A 680 -71.79 84.14 5.50
C GLN A 680 -73.08 83.31 5.50
N PHE A 681 -73.40 82.62 4.40
CA PHE A 681 -74.53 81.68 4.36
C PHE A 681 -74.33 80.49 5.30
N GLN A 682 -73.09 80.01 5.46
CA GLN A 682 -72.76 78.98 6.44
C GLN A 682 -72.97 79.49 7.87
N LEU A 683 -72.58 80.74 8.17
CA LEU A 683 -72.87 81.37 9.46
C LEU A 683 -74.37 81.46 9.71
N PHE A 684 -75.15 81.96 8.75
CA PHE A 684 -76.61 82.04 8.86
C PHE A 684 -77.25 80.68 9.11
N ARG A 685 -76.75 79.62 8.46
CA ARG A 685 -77.20 78.25 8.69
C ARG A 685 -76.90 77.79 10.12
N VAL A 686 -75.68 78.01 10.64
CA VAL A 686 -75.33 77.64 12.02
C VAL A 686 -76.20 78.41 13.02
N GLU A 687 -76.47 79.69 12.75
CA GLU A 687 -77.34 80.55 13.57
C GLU A 687 -78.85 80.31 13.33
N GLN A 688 -79.21 79.38 12.44
CA GLN A 688 -80.59 79.08 12.02
C GLN A 688 -81.38 80.32 11.51
N LYS A 689 -80.68 81.28 10.89
CA LYS A 689 -81.25 82.47 10.27
C LYS A 689 -81.57 82.22 8.80
N PHE A 690 -82.71 82.75 8.33
CA PHE A 690 -83.17 82.68 6.93
C PHE A 690 -83.37 81.27 6.35
N VAL A 691 -83.42 80.24 7.20
CA VAL A 691 -83.72 78.85 6.85
C VAL A 691 -85.15 78.74 6.31
N ASP A 692 -85.30 78.14 5.14
CA ASP A 692 -86.56 77.99 4.40
C ASP A 692 -86.90 76.52 4.07
N VAL A 693 -86.04 75.57 4.45
CA VAL A 693 -86.27 74.13 4.38
C VAL A 693 -85.49 73.38 5.46
N HIS A 694 -86.01 72.26 5.94
CA HIS A 694 -85.34 71.40 6.92
C HIS A 694 -85.11 70.00 6.38
N ILE A 695 -83.95 69.42 6.68
CA ILE A 695 -83.64 68.03 6.39
C ILE A 695 -83.85 67.21 7.66
N HIS A 696 -84.63 66.12 7.57
CA HIS A 696 -84.83 65.17 8.64
C HIS A 696 -84.06 63.88 8.36
N ILE A 697 -83.18 63.47 9.28
CA ILE A 697 -82.43 62.22 9.17
C ILE A 697 -82.07 61.67 10.54
N GLY A 698 -82.34 60.38 10.79
CA GLY A 698 -81.98 59.72 12.05
C GLY A 698 -82.59 60.37 13.30
N GLY A 699 -83.74 61.05 13.16
CA GLY A 699 -84.36 61.84 14.22
C GLY A 699 -83.75 63.23 14.44
N GLU A 700 -82.71 63.60 13.69
CA GLU A 700 -82.14 64.94 13.68
C GLU A 700 -82.83 65.85 12.66
N LYS A 701 -82.84 67.16 12.96
CA LYS A 701 -83.40 68.20 12.09
C LYS A 701 -82.34 69.25 11.76
N MET A 702 -82.02 69.39 10.48
CA MET A 702 -81.00 70.33 9.99
C MET A 702 -81.65 71.45 9.18
N GLY A 703 -81.60 72.68 9.67
CA GLY A 703 -82.06 73.86 8.91
C GLY A 703 -81.08 74.26 7.82
N VAL A 704 -81.59 74.43 6.59
CA VAL A 704 -80.80 74.78 5.40
C VAL A 704 -81.54 75.78 4.51
N HIS A 705 -80.83 76.39 3.56
CA HIS A 705 -81.36 77.33 2.58
C HIS A 705 -81.58 76.63 1.22
N LYS A 706 -82.81 76.64 0.69
CA LYS A 706 -83.18 76.06 -0.61
C LYS A 706 -82.27 76.58 -1.72
N VAL A 707 -82.06 77.90 -1.77
CA VAL A 707 -81.25 78.54 -2.82
C VAL A 707 -79.80 78.05 -2.84
N VAL A 708 -79.21 77.75 -1.67
CA VAL A 708 -77.83 77.26 -1.56
C VAL A 708 -77.75 75.80 -2.00
N LEU A 709 -78.72 74.97 -1.61
CA LEU A 709 -78.82 73.57 -2.07
C LEU A 709 -78.99 73.51 -3.60
N CYS A 710 -79.91 74.30 -4.14
CA CYS A 710 -80.11 74.44 -5.58
C CYS A 710 -78.84 74.89 -6.30
N ALA A 711 -78.16 75.92 -5.78
CA ALA A 711 -76.94 76.42 -6.42
C ALA A 711 -75.83 75.36 -6.49
N ALA A 712 -75.76 74.46 -5.51
CA ALA A 712 -74.73 73.43 -5.44
C ALA A 712 -75.07 72.13 -6.17
N SER A 713 -76.34 71.80 -6.39
CA SER A 713 -76.74 70.55 -7.04
C SER A 713 -78.05 70.64 -7.82
N GLU A 714 -78.02 70.10 -9.04
CA GLU A 714 -79.16 69.95 -9.95
C GLU A 714 -80.28 69.06 -9.37
N TYR A 715 -79.93 68.12 -8.48
CA TYR A 715 -80.91 67.28 -7.81
C TYR A 715 -81.90 68.15 -7.00
N PHE A 716 -81.38 69.07 -6.19
CA PHE A 716 -82.23 69.96 -5.40
C PHE A 716 -82.94 70.99 -6.28
N GLN A 717 -82.30 71.48 -7.36
CA GLN A 717 -82.98 72.35 -8.32
C GLN A 717 -84.23 71.67 -8.89
N THR A 718 -84.10 70.41 -9.31
CA THR A 718 -85.20 69.63 -9.85
C THR A 718 -86.28 69.38 -8.79
N MET A 719 -85.87 68.98 -7.58
CA MET A 719 -86.78 68.74 -6.45
C MET A 719 -87.65 69.96 -6.12
N PHE A 720 -87.07 71.16 -6.07
CA PHE A 720 -87.79 72.38 -5.70
C PHE A 720 -88.48 73.08 -6.88
N SER A 721 -88.17 72.71 -8.13
CA SER A 721 -88.82 73.29 -9.33
C SER A 721 -90.13 72.60 -9.69
N ILE A 722 -90.41 71.43 -9.11
CA ILE A 722 -91.63 70.66 -9.32
C ILE A 722 -92.49 70.79 -8.05
N PRO A 723 -93.82 70.97 -8.15
CA PRO A 723 -94.70 71.00 -6.97
C PRO A 723 -94.86 69.59 -6.36
N MET A 724 -93.78 69.08 -5.78
CA MET A 724 -93.73 67.83 -5.01
C MET A 724 -93.92 68.13 -3.51
N ARG A 725 -93.99 67.06 -2.70
CA ARG A 725 -94.28 67.14 -1.26
C ARG A 725 -93.24 68.00 -0.51
N GLU A 726 -91.99 67.93 -0.94
CA GLU A 726 -90.84 68.64 -0.38
C GLU A 726 -90.94 70.16 -0.59
N GLU A 727 -91.54 70.60 -1.69
CA GLU A 727 -91.80 72.02 -1.97
C GLU A 727 -92.98 72.56 -1.13
N ALA A 728 -94.00 71.73 -0.89
CA ALA A 728 -95.18 72.09 -0.11
C ALA A 728 -94.97 72.02 1.42
N GLU A 729 -94.19 71.06 1.92
CA GLU A 729 -93.99 70.80 3.35
C GLU A 729 -92.72 71.46 3.92
N HIS A 730 -91.83 72.02 3.08
CA HIS A 730 -90.55 72.59 3.48
C HIS A 730 -89.67 71.60 4.30
N ILE A 731 -89.84 70.31 4.05
CA ILE A 731 -89.12 69.21 4.71
C ILE A 731 -88.57 68.27 3.63
N ILE A 732 -87.28 67.94 3.73
CA ILE A 732 -86.64 66.85 2.99
C ILE A 732 -86.45 65.70 3.96
N ASP A 733 -87.04 64.53 3.68
CA ASP A 733 -86.87 63.33 4.49
C ASP A 733 -85.75 62.45 3.94
N TRP A 734 -84.69 62.26 4.72
CA TRP A 734 -83.54 61.43 4.40
C TRP A 734 -83.45 60.18 5.29
N ASN A 735 -84.49 59.85 6.07
CA ASN A 735 -84.45 58.65 6.92
C ASN A 735 -84.26 57.35 6.11
N ASP A 736 -84.78 57.28 4.88
CA ASP A 736 -84.65 56.13 3.97
C ASP A 736 -83.53 56.30 2.92
N SER A 737 -82.65 57.29 3.10
CA SER A 737 -81.64 57.64 2.10
C SER A 737 -80.42 56.70 2.07
N GLY A 738 -80.31 55.78 3.04
CA GLY A 738 -79.26 54.78 3.09
C GLY A 738 -77.90 55.28 3.60
N PHE A 739 -77.82 56.51 4.14
CA PHE A 739 -76.61 57.02 4.81
C PHE A 739 -76.88 57.64 6.18
N THR A 740 -75.84 57.78 7.00
CA THR A 740 -75.92 58.30 8.38
C THR A 740 -76.12 59.81 8.47
N ALA A 741 -76.65 60.29 9.62
CA ALA A 741 -76.75 61.71 9.94
C ALA A 741 -75.39 62.45 9.85
N LEU A 742 -74.29 61.76 10.18
CA LEU A 742 -72.93 62.29 10.03
C LEU A 742 -72.57 62.54 8.56
N THR A 743 -72.89 61.60 7.67
CA THR A 743 -72.68 61.77 6.22
C THR A 743 -73.57 62.88 5.67
N ALA A 744 -74.79 63.02 6.19
CA ALA A 744 -75.68 64.15 5.89
C ALA A 744 -75.06 65.50 6.26
N GLU A 745 -74.51 65.61 7.48
CA GLU A 745 -73.84 66.82 7.96
C GLU A 745 -72.65 67.20 7.07
N ARG A 746 -71.86 66.21 6.64
CA ARG A 746 -70.69 66.40 5.77
C ARG A 746 -71.08 66.82 4.35
N LEU A 747 -72.06 66.16 3.74
CA LEU A 747 -72.60 66.53 2.43
C LEU A 747 -73.04 67.99 2.43
N ILE A 748 -73.78 68.35 3.46
CA ILE A 748 -74.33 69.68 3.53
C ILE A 748 -73.24 70.69 3.90
N HIS A 749 -72.29 70.35 4.77
CA HIS A 749 -71.14 71.22 5.05
C HIS A 749 -70.38 71.53 3.77
N TRP A 750 -70.09 70.51 2.94
CA TRP A 750 -69.45 70.68 1.64
C TRP A 750 -70.21 71.65 0.73
N ILE A 751 -71.55 71.54 0.66
CA ILE A 751 -72.37 72.46 -0.14
C ILE A 751 -72.15 73.93 0.25
N TYR A 752 -71.91 74.19 1.54
CA TYR A 752 -71.78 75.55 2.05
C TYR A 752 -70.35 76.08 2.05
N THR A 753 -69.34 75.21 2.14
CA THR A 753 -67.93 75.62 2.30
C THR A 753 -67.06 75.26 1.11
N GLY A 754 -67.45 74.26 0.31
CA GLY A 754 -66.58 73.64 -0.69
C GLY A 754 -65.40 72.88 -0.07
N GLU A 755 -65.41 72.65 1.24
CA GLU A 755 -64.33 72.02 1.98
C GLU A 755 -64.85 70.80 2.76
N MET A 756 -64.04 69.75 2.82
CA MET A 756 -64.33 68.58 3.62
C MET A 756 -63.78 68.71 5.03
N LYS A 757 -64.63 68.45 6.03
CA LYS A 757 -64.18 68.24 7.41
C LYS A 757 -63.36 66.97 7.50
N ALA A 758 -62.29 67.02 8.31
CA ALA A 758 -61.48 65.86 8.63
C ALA A 758 -62.34 64.72 9.16
N ILE A 759 -62.09 63.51 8.65
CA ILE A 759 -62.79 62.30 9.07
C ILE A 759 -62.16 61.83 10.38
N ALA A 760 -62.80 62.15 11.51
CA ALA A 760 -62.33 61.77 12.84
C ALA A 760 -62.74 60.32 13.18
N ALA A 761 -62.27 59.34 12.40
CA ALA A 761 -62.49 57.93 12.69
C ALA A 761 -61.43 57.39 13.66
N SER A 762 -61.83 56.48 14.55
CA SER A 762 -60.95 55.82 15.53
C SER A 762 -60.02 54.77 14.90
N ASP A 763 -60.39 54.23 13.75
CA ASP A 763 -59.62 53.21 13.02
C ASP A 763 -59.79 53.34 11.49
N PRO A 764 -58.84 52.80 10.70
CA PRO A 764 -58.85 52.90 9.24
C PRO A 764 -60.03 52.24 8.52
N THR A 765 -60.69 51.25 9.14
CA THR A 765 -61.84 50.55 8.53
C THR A 765 -63.08 51.41 8.63
N SER A 766 -63.34 51.99 9.81
CA SER A 766 -64.44 52.95 9.99
C SER A 766 -64.27 54.19 9.10
N GLU A 767 -63.03 54.67 8.92
CA GLU A 767 -62.73 55.76 8.00
C GLU A 767 -63.06 55.41 6.54
N MET A 768 -62.70 54.21 6.11
CA MET A 768 -63.00 53.70 4.77
C MET A 768 -64.51 53.59 4.55
N GLU A 769 -65.26 53.02 5.49
CA GLU A 769 -66.72 52.89 5.42
C GLU A 769 -67.40 54.26 5.32
N GLN A 770 -66.95 55.24 6.10
CA GLN A 770 -67.46 56.62 6.02
C GLN A 770 -67.16 57.28 4.67
N LEU A 771 -65.98 57.04 4.09
CA LEU A 771 -65.63 57.55 2.75
C LEU A 771 -66.48 56.90 1.65
N LEU A 772 -66.75 55.59 1.74
CA LEU A 772 -67.60 54.86 0.81
C LEU A 772 -69.05 55.36 0.88
N GLU A 773 -69.58 55.54 2.09
CA GLU A 773 -70.92 56.08 2.33
C GLU A 773 -71.04 57.52 1.78
N LEU A 774 -70.06 58.38 2.05
CA LEU A 774 -70.01 59.75 1.54
C LEU A 774 -69.96 59.81 0.00
N MET A 775 -69.16 58.94 -0.64
CA MET A 775 -69.09 58.84 -2.09
C MET A 775 -70.45 58.44 -2.69
N GLY A 776 -71.13 57.46 -2.09
CA GLY A 776 -72.47 57.03 -2.49
C GLY A 776 -73.49 58.15 -2.35
N ALA A 777 -73.50 58.84 -1.22
CA ALA A 777 -74.41 59.93 -0.97
C ALA A 777 -74.15 61.13 -1.92
N ALA A 778 -72.88 61.49 -2.15
CA ALA A 778 -72.50 62.52 -3.11
C ALA A 778 -72.95 62.19 -4.55
N ASN A 779 -72.90 60.91 -4.94
CA ASN A 779 -73.41 60.45 -6.22
C ASN A 779 -74.94 60.60 -6.32
N CYS A 780 -75.68 60.18 -5.29
CA CYS A 780 -77.15 60.29 -5.25
C CYS A 780 -77.64 61.74 -5.37
N TYR A 781 -76.92 62.69 -4.75
CA TYR A 781 -77.26 64.12 -4.81
C TYR A 781 -76.49 64.89 -5.87
N LEU A 782 -75.88 64.22 -6.86
CA LEU A 782 -75.21 64.86 -8.00
C LEU A 782 -74.11 65.88 -7.63
N LEU A 783 -73.42 65.67 -6.50
CA LEU A 783 -72.27 66.47 -6.04
C LEU A 783 -70.97 65.89 -6.60
N GLN A 784 -70.71 66.15 -7.88
CA GLN A 784 -69.61 65.51 -8.63
C GLN A 784 -68.22 65.74 -8.01
N ASP A 785 -67.87 66.97 -7.62
CA ASP A 785 -66.55 67.29 -7.05
C ASP A 785 -66.31 66.56 -5.72
N LEU A 786 -67.35 66.43 -4.90
CA LEU A 786 -67.29 65.70 -3.63
C LEU A 786 -67.13 64.19 -3.86
N LYS A 787 -67.87 63.64 -4.84
CA LYS A 787 -67.74 62.25 -5.25
C LYS A 787 -66.32 61.94 -5.70
N GLU A 788 -65.74 62.81 -6.54
CA GLU A 788 -64.36 62.68 -7.01
C GLU A 788 -63.34 62.80 -5.88
N TRP A 789 -63.55 63.72 -4.94
CA TRP A 789 -62.71 63.86 -3.76
C TRP A 789 -62.73 62.61 -2.86
N ALA A 790 -63.92 62.06 -2.59
CA ALA A 790 -64.08 60.85 -1.79
C ALA A 790 -63.44 59.64 -2.49
N ALA A 791 -63.65 59.50 -3.80
CA ALA A 791 -63.03 58.47 -4.62
C ALA A 791 -61.48 58.58 -4.65
N TYR A 792 -60.95 59.80 -4.75
CA TYR A 792 -59.52 60.06 -4.67
C TYR A 792 -58.93 59.69 -3.30
N SER A 793 -59.64 60.04 -2.21
CA SER A 793 -59.21 59.71 -0.85
C SER A 793 -59.17 58.20 -0.60
N LEU A 794 -60.11 57.45 -1.19
CA LEU A 794 -60.11 55.98 -1.19
C LEU A 794 -58.98 55.37 -2.04
N TYR A 795 -58.43 56.10 -2.99
CA TYR A 795 -57.31 55.67 -3.85
C TYR A 795 -55.97 55.75 -3.09
N SER A 796 -55.78 54.85 -2.12
CA SER A 796 -54.58 54.81 -1.28
C SER A 796 -54.23 53.39 -0.88
N VAL A 797 -52.94 53.12 -0.66
CA VAL A 797 -52.44 51.85 -0.07
C VAL A 797 -53.10 51.52 1.28
N ARG A 798 -53.65 52.54 1.96
CA ARG A 798 -54.36 52.38 3.23
C ARG A 798 -55.72 51.69 3.08
N TYR A 799 -56.42 51.90 1.96
CA TYR A 799 -57.80 51.43 1.75
C TYR A 799 -57.94 50.42 0.62
N ILE A 800 -57.11 50.48 -0.42
CA ILE A 800 -57.03 49.47 -1.48
C ILE A 800 -56.04 48.39 -1.03
N ARG A 801 -56.59 47.34 -0.42
CA ARG A 801 -55.84 46.22 0.19
C ARG A 801 -56.38 44.89 -0.34
N PRO A 802 -55.64 43.77 -0.24
CA PRO A 802 -56.13 42.47 -0.72
C PRO A 802 -57.51 42.07 -0.17
N GLU A 803 -57.74 42.36 1.10
CA GLU A 803 -58.96 42.03 1.84
C GLU A 803 -60.13 43.01 1.57
N THR A 804 -59.86 44.26 1.18
CA THR A 804 -60.88 45.32 0.99
C THR A 804 -61.15 45.70 -0.47
N VAL A 805 -60.23 45.45 -1.40
CA VAL A 805 -60.30 45.96 -2.78
C VAL A 805 -61.57 45.55 -3.51
N ARG A 806 -62.08 44.33 -3.27
CA ARG A 806 -63.35 43.87 -3.87
C ARG A 806 -64.55 44.68 -3.37
N ALA A 807 -64.60 44.99 -2.08
CA ALA A 807 -65.66 45.81 -1.50
C ALA A 807 -65.58 47.25 -2.03
N VAL A 808 -64.39 47.86 -2.03
CA VAL A 808 -64.17 49.21 -2.58
C VAL A 808 -64.56 49.27 -4.06
N LYS A 809 -64.18 48.26 -4.85
CA LYS A 809 -64.57 48.15 -6.27
C LYS A 809 -66.09 48.10 -6.45
N LYS A 810 -66.79 47.29 -5.65
CA LYS A 810 -68.26 47.16 -5.73
C LYS A 810 -68.95 48.51 -5.53
N TYR A 811 -68.59 49.23 -4.46
CA TYR A 811 -69.14 50.56 -4.19
C TYR A 811 -68.75 51.58 -5.26
N ALA A 812 -67.51 51.54 -5.77
CA ALA A 812 -67.08 52.41 -6.85
C ALA A 812 -67.87 52.21 -8.15
N LEU A 813 -68.25 50.96 -8.47
CA LEU A 813 -69.12 50.63 -9.60
C LEU A 813 -70.55 51.16 -9.39
N GLU A 814 -71.12 50.98 -8.20
CA GLU A 814 -72.45 51.50 -7.85
C GLU A 814 -72.52 53.03 -7.93
N CYS A 815 -71.40 53.73 -7.70
CA CYS A 815 -71.31 55.19 -7.72
C CYS A 815 -70.81 55.79 -9.05
N ASP A 816 -70.62 54.99 -10.11
CA ASP A 816 -69.98 55.40 -11.38
C ASP A 816 -68.64 56.15 -11.18
N ALA A 817 -67.84 55.72 -10.19
CA ALA A 817 -66.54 56.29 -9.87
C ALA A 817 -65.43 55.63 -10.74
N LYS A 818 -65.46 55.89 -12.05
CA LYS A 818 -64.63 55.21 -13.07
C LYS A 818 -63.14 55.11 -12.72
N VAL A 819 -62.53 56.19 -12.22
CA VAL A 819 -61.11 56.23 -11.87
C VAL A 819 -60.76 55.26 -10.73
N LEU A 820 -61.64 55.17 -9.72
CA LEU A 820 -61.45 54.25 -8.59
C LEU A 820 -61.69 52.80 -9.04
N VAL A 821 -62.67 52.56 -9.92
CA VAL A 821 -62.91 51.25 -10.53
C VAL A 821 -61.67 50.77 -11.30
N GLU A 822 -61.14 51.59 -12.21
CA GLU A 822 -59.91 51.28 -12.98
C GLU A 822 -58.72 51.00 -12.05
N GLY A 823 -58.59 51.77 -10.97
CA GLY A 823 -57.60 51.57 -9.92
C GLY A 823 -57.70 50.20 -9.25
N CYS A 824 -58.90 49.87 -8.76
CA CYS A 824 -59.18 48.58 -8.15
C CYS A 824 -58.97 47.42 -9.13
N GLU A 825 -59.37 47.58 -10.40
CA GLU A 825 -59.14 46.57 -11.44
C GLU A 825 -57.68 46.34 -11.74
N THR A 826 -56.90 47.41 -11.84
CA THR A 826 -55.45 47.33 -12.03
C THR A 826 -54.81 46.61 -10.84
N TYR A 827 -55.19 46.99 -9.61
CA TYR A 827 -54.69 46.35 -8.39
C TYR A 827 -55.03 44.86 -8.33
N VAL A 828 -56.29 44.48 -8.64
CA VAL A 828 -56.72 43.08 -8.67
C VAL A 828 -55.99 42.32 -9.76
N LYS A 829 -55.79 42.89 -10.95
CA LYS A 829 -55.07 42.24 -12.05
C LYS A 829 -53.60 42.00 -11.71
N GLU A 830 -52.95 42.95 -11.04
CA GLU A 830 -51.53 42.85 -10.68
C GLU A 830 -51.27 41.94 -9.46
N ASN A 831 -52.30 41.70 -8.62
CA ASN A 831 -52.18 40.94 -7.37
C ASN A 831 -53.26 39.83 -7.24
N LEU A 832 -53.72 39.27 -8.37
CA LEU A 832 -54.92 38.42 -8.46
C LEU A 832 -54.89 37.24 -7.48
N ASP A 833 -53.77 36.54 -7.47
CA ASP A 833 -53.49 35.35 -6.66
C ASP A 833 -53.53 35.62 -5.15
N ILE A 834 -53.13 36.83 -4.73
CA ILE A 834 -53.17 37.25 -3.33
C ILE A 834 -54.60 37.66 -2.96
N VAL A 835 -55.26 38.42 -3.82
CA VAL A 835 -56.63 38.91 -3.61
C VAL A 835 -57.62 37.74 -3.52
N GLU A 836 -57.51 36.72 -4.39
CA GLU A 836 -58.33 35.50 -4.31
C GLU A 836 -58.21 34.78 -2.97
N ARG A 837 -57.01 34.75 -2.38
CA ARG A 837 -56.78 34.06 -1.12
C ARG A 837 -57.22 34.84 0.11
N GLU A 838 -56.97 36.15 0.14
CA GLU A 838 -57.27 36.99 1.32
C GLU A 838 -58.74 37.45 1.35
N SER A 839 -59.41 37.49 0.20
CA SER A 839 -60.82 37.89 0.06
C SER A 839 -61.62 36.86 -0.75
N PRO A 840 -61.60 35.55 -0.40
CA PRO A 840 -62.32 34.53 -1.16
C PRO A 840 -63.79 34.92 -1.22
N GLU A 841 -64.38 34.88 -2.41
CA GLU A 841 -65.78 35.27 -2.61
C GLU A 841 -66.66 34.59 -1.57
N ALA A 842 -67.42 35.39 -0.82
CA ALA A 842 -68.73 34.93 -0.41
C ALA A 842 -69.51 34.73 -1.71
N LEU A 843 -69.53 33.49 -2.18
CA LEU A 843 -70.40 33.01 -3.26
C LEU A 843 -71.83 33.52 -3.08
#